data_AF-A0LVL3-F1
#
_entry.id   AF-A0LVL3-F1
#
_cell.length_a   1.000
_cell.length_b   1.000
_cell.length_c   1.000
_cell.angle_alpha   90.00
_cell.angle_beta   90.00
_cell.angle_gamma   90.00
#
_symmetry.space_group_name_H-M   'P 1'
#
loop_
_entity.id
_entity.type
_entity.pdbx_description
1 polymer ?
#
loop_
_entity_poly.entity_id
_entity_poly.type
_entity_poly.pdbx_seq_one_letter_code
_entity_poly.pdbx_strand_id
1 'polypeptide(L)'
;MRLTRAWSRVRRLGALIGVGGVAAATLVAVASGPVTAAPAATGEFNYGQALQDAIYFYDEQRAGHIVGSDDRASWKGNSALNDGADVGLDLSGGFFDAGDYVKFGFPMAFTLTMLSWSVDDYRSAYQSSGQLPYILNNIKWGTDYLINANPSPNVLYGQVGDASLDHAWWGPAEVMPMARPAYKIDPSCPGSDLAGETAAAMAAASIAFAPTNPSYAQTLLTHAKNLYTFADTYRGKYSDCITAAQGYYNSWSGYWDELVWGALWLYRATGDQSYLNKAISYYPNLGYQDQAKTVHSYKWTIAWDDKSYGDYVLLARFTGNQQYIADAERWLDWWTTGYNNNGTIERITYSPGGEAWLDTWGSLRYAANTAFVALVFSDWLASQGLDPARVKAYHDFAVQQINYILGDNPRGGSYIVGFGKNSPFNIHSRDAHASWANDINTPANERHLFIGAMVGGPGAADDQYTDTRSNYQENEPADDYNAGLTGALARLYQEYGGQPAANFPPKETPDGPEIYMQASVNSAGTNYTEIKAYIVNQSAWPARALDHGSFRYYFTLDGSTTPAQISLSSAYNQCSAPQGPTQYSGNIYYVTISCDGVHIAPIGQSDYRKEIQFRISSSGSWDPTNDWSYQGVATTPGATPVTVNNIVLYDGTTAIWGSAPSGSPSPSPSPSASPSPSPSSSPSPSPSPSPRPSPSPSSSPSPSPSPSPSPSRSPSPSASPSPSSSPSPSSSPSSSPIPSPSSSPVSGGVKVQYKNNDSAPGDNQIKPGLQVVNTGSSSVDLSTVTVRYWFTRDGGSSTLVYNCDWAAIGCGNIRASFGSVNPATPTADTYLQLSFTGGTLAAGGSTGEIQNRVNKSDWSNFTETHDYSYGTNTAFQDWTKVTVYVNGVLVWGTEPSGTSPSPTPSPSPSPSPSGDVTPPSVPTGLVVTGVSGSSVSLAWNASTDNVGVAHYNVYRNGVLVGQPTVTSFTDTGLAAGTAYTYTVAAVDAAGNTSAPSTPVTATTTSPSPSPSLSPFPSPSPSPSPSPSPTPSPSSSGVGCRATYVVNSDWGSGFTATVTVTNTGSRATNGWTVAWSFGGNQTVTNSWNTVLTQSGKSVTATNLSYNNVIQPGQSTTFGFNATYTGTNTPPTPTCTTN
;
A
#
# COMPACT_ATOMS: atom_id res chain seq x y z
N MET A 1 1.83 -5.82 -70.70
CA MET A 1 2.16 -5.13 -71.97
C MET A 1 2.90 -3.81 -71.68
N ARG A 2 3.32 -3.04 -72.69
CA ARG A 2 4.26 -1.90 -72.58
C ARG A 2 3.56 -0.53 -72.52
N LEU A 3 4.16 0.41 -71.74
CA LEU A 3 4.10 1.89 -71.85
C LEU A 3 2.69 2.51 -71.59
N THR A 4 2.51 3.71 -71.03
CA THR A 4 3.39 4.80 -70.55
C THR A 4 2.72 5.46 -69.29
N ARG A 5 2.98 6.66 -68.73
CA ARG A 5 3.74 7.89 -69.08
C ARG A 5 4.19 8.64 -67.80
N ALA A 6 4.78 9.83 -67.94
CA ALA A 6 5.14 10.75 -66.84
C ALA A 6 5.08 12.23 -67.32
N TRP A 7 5.42 13.17 -66.40
CA TRP A 7 5.60 14.66 -66.52
C TRP A 7 4.50 15.50 -65.82
N SER A 8 4.74 16.70 -65.25
CA SER A 8 5.97 17.39 -64.75
C SER A 8 5.60 18.65 -63.90
N ARG A 9 6.58 19.36 -63.30
CA ARG A 9 6.39 20.49 -62.35
C ARG A 9 6.29 21.91 -63.00
N VAL A 10 5.62 22.85 -62.33
CA VAL A 10 5.49 24.31 -62.68
C VAL A 10 5.87 25.21 -61.46
N ARG A 11 6.03 26.55 -61.61
CA ARG A 11 6.90 27.37 -60.69
C ARG A 11 6.57 28.89 -60.52
N ARG A 12 5.79 29.25 -59.47
CA ARG A 12 5.77 30.55 -58.70
C ARG A 12 5.29 31.88 -59.36
N LEU A 13 5.02 32.87 -58.48
CA LEU A 13 4.78 34.34 -58.66
C LEU A 13 3.42 34.73 -59.29
N GLY A 14 2.75 35.86 -58.98
CA GLY A 14 2.94 36.99 -58.02
C GLY A 14 1.57 37.72 -57.82
N ALA A 15 1.39 38.94 -57.27
CA ALA A 15 2.24 39.97 -56.66
C ALA A 15 1.37 40.90 -55.74
N LEU A 16 1.66 42.21 -55.59
CA LEU A 16 0.86 43.22 -54.81
C LEU A 16 0.54 44.49 -55.64
N ILE A 17 -0.56 45.18 -55.27
CA ILE A 17 -0.91 46.64 -55.35
C ILE A 17 -2.46 46.75 -55.22
N GLY A 18 -3.12 47.70 -54.54
CA GLY A 18 -2.66 48.74 -53.61
C GLY A 18 -3.72 49.86 -53.38
N VAL A 19 -3.86 50.33 -52.13
CA VAL A 19 -4.53 51.60 -51.69
C VAL A 19 -6.06 51.74 -51.80
N GLY A 20 -6.73 51.69 -50.63
CA GLY A 20 -7.60 52.79 -50.12
C GLY A 20 -9.05 52.96 -50.62
N GLY A 21 -10.02 52.80 -49.71
CA GLY A 21 -11.42 53.25 -49.91
C GLY A 21 -12.38 52.76 -48.82
N VAL A 22 -13.06 53.68 -48.12
CA VAL A 22 -14.01 53.36 -47.03
C VAL A 22 -15.29 52.72 -47.57
N ALA A 23 -15.72 51.62 -46.95
CA ALA A 23 -17.06 51.04 -47.11
C ALA A 23 -17.57 50.51 -45.75
N ALA A 24 -18.89 50.50 -45.55
CA ALA A 24 -19.51 50.24 -44.24
C ALA A 24 -19.51 48.74 -43.85
N ALA A 25 -19.37 48.47 -42.55
CA ALA A 25 -19.48 47.13 -41.99
C ALA A 25 -20.95 46.70 -41.86
N THR A 26 -21.46 45.96 -42.84
CA THR A 26 -22.75 45.27 -42.73
C THR A 26 -22.52 43.85 -42.19
N LEU A 27 -22.73 43.67 -40.88
CA LEU A 27 -22.64 42.36 -40.23
C LEU A 27 -23.78 41.44 -40.70
N VAL A 28 -23.51 40.64 -41.74
CA VAL A 28 -24.30 39.43 -42.01
C VAL A 28 -23.89 38.38 -40.99
N ALA A 29 -24.65 38.30 -39.90
CA ALA A 29 -24.49 37.25 -38.90
C ALA A 29 -24.91 35.90 -39.52
N VAL A 30 -23.94 35.18 -40.10
CA VAL A 30 -24.12 33.75 -40.40
C VAL A 30 -24.22 33.03 -39.06
N ALA A 31 -25.45 32.71 -38.67
CA ALA A 31 -25.73 32.04 -37.42
C ALA A 31 -25.16 30.61 -37.46
N SER A 32 -23.95 30.43 -36.92
CA SER A 32 -23.41 29.13 -36.55
C SER A 32 -24.24 28.56 -35.41
N GLY A 33 -25.38 27.95 -35.76
CA GLY A 33 -26.15 27.14 -34.82
C GLY A 33 -25.29 26.02 -34.23
N PRO A 34 -25.62 25.52 -33.03
CA PRO A 34 -24.88 24.42 -32.45
C PRO A 34 -24.93 23.23 -33.40
N VAL A 35 -23.77 22.65 -33.72
CA VAL A 35 -23.71 21.34 -34.35
C VAL A 35 -24.18 20.33 -33.31
N THR A 36 -25.47 20.04 -33.32
CA THR A 36 -26.03 18.92 -32.56
C THR A 36 -25.34 17.67 -33.08
N ALA A 37 -24.54 17.02 -32.22
CA ALA A 37 -24.06 15.68 -32.51
C ALA A 37 -25.24 14.78 -32.89
N ALA A 38 -25.03 13.86 -33.82
CA ALA A 38 -26.02 12.83 -34.09
C ALA A 38 -26.30 12.06 -32.77
N PRO A 39 -27.53 11.63 -32.50
CA PRO A 39 -27.78 10.70 -31.40
C PRO A 39 -26.88 9.47 -31.58
N ALA A 40 -26.16 9.08 -30.53
CA ALA A 40 -25.39 7.85 -30.54
C ALA A 40 -26.31 6.68 -30.92
N ALA A 41 -25.83 5.79 -31.79
CA ALA A 41 -26.56 4.57 -32.11
C ALA A 41 -26.62 3.72 -30.83
N THR A 42 -27.82 3.34 -30.38
CA THR A 42 -27.95 2.56 -29.14
C THR A 42 -27.23 1.23 -29.29
N GLY A 43 -26.12 1.07 -28.56
CA GLY A 43 -25.37 -0.18 -28.50
C GLY A 43 -26.23 -1.35 -28.03
N GLU A 44 -25.82 -2.55 -28.44
CA GLU A 44 -26.43 -3.81 -27.98
C GLU A 44 -26.21 -4.03 -26.47
N PHE A 45 -25.02 -3.65 -25.99
CA PHE A 45 -24.63 -3.68 -24.58
C PHE A 45 -24.44 -2.28 -24.01
N ASN A 46 -24.56 -2.17 -22.68
CA ASN A 46 -24.37 -0.92 -21.96
C ASN A 46 -22.88 -0.61 -21.73
N TYR A 47 -22.14 -0.24 -22.78
CA TYR A 47 -20.70 0.04 -22.69
C TYR A 47 -20.37 1.11 -21.63
N GLY A 48 -21.25 2.10 -21.43
CA GLY A 48 -21.09 3.12 -20.38
C GLY A 48 -21.10 2.57 -18.95
N GLN A 49 -21.85 1.49 -18.67
CA GLN A 49 -21.75 0.78 -17.40
C GLN A 49 -20.55 -0.17 -17.38
N ALA A 50 -20.34 -0.96 -18.43
CA ALA A 50 -19.18 -1.87 -18.48
C ALA A 50 -17.85 -1.12 -18.28
N LEU A 51 -17.73 0.11 -18.81
CA LEU A 51 -16.59 0.99 -18.58
C LEU A 51 -16.46 1.44 -17.12
N GLN A 52 -17.56 1.79 -16.46
CA GLN A 52 -17.58 2.16 -15.04
C GLN A 52 -17.19 0.96 -14.15
N ASP A 53 -17.74 -0.21 -14.44
CA ASP A 53 -17.46 -1.46 -13.73
C ASP A 53 -15.97 -1.82 -13.92
N ALA A 54 -15.47 -1.88 -15.16
CA ALA A 54 -14.07 -2.22 -15.45
C ALA A 54 -13.03 -1.24 -14.87
N ILE A 55 -13.40 0.04 -14.67
CA ILE A 55 -12.57 1.02 -13.95
C ILE A 55 -12.62 0.77 -12.43
N TYR A 56 -13.76 0.35 -11.89
CA TYR A 56 -13.95 0.12 -10.46
C TYR A 56 -13.22 -1.11 -9.93
N PHE A 57 -13.03 -2.15 -10.74
CA PHE A 57 -12.12 -3.26 -10.45
C PHE A 57 -10.73 -2.79 -9.94
N TYR A 58 -10.17 -1.72 -10.51
CA TYR A 58 -8.89 -1.14 -10.06
C TYR A 58 -8.98 -0.33 -8.74
N ASP A 59 -10.17 -0.01 -8.23
CA ASP A 59 -10.34 0.40 -6.82
C ASP A 59 -10.26 -0.83 -5.89
N GLU A 60 -10.75 -1.99 -6.35
CA GLU A 60 -10.79 -3.24 -5.55
C GLU A 60 -9.43 -3.95 -5.50
N GLN A 61 -8.61 -3.90 -6.57
CA GLN A 61 -7.21 -4.39 -6.59
C GLN A 61 -6.24 -3.62 -5.66
N ARG A 62 -6.66 -2.55 -4.97
CA ARG A 62 -5.72 -1.67 -4.26
C ARG A 62 -5.05 -2.34 -3.05
N ALA A 63 -3.74 -2.06 -2.94
CA ALA A 63 -2.89 -2.32 -1.78
C ALA A 63 -2.54 -0.99 -1.06
N GLY A 64 -2.25 -1.03 0.23
CA GLY A 64 -1.74 0.11 1.00
C GLY A 64 -2.81 0.86 1.79
N HIS A 65 -2.64 2.18 1.91
CA HIS A 65 -3.45 3.06 2.76
C HIS A 65 -4.75 3.54 2.07
N ILE A 66 -5.81 2.73 2.10
CA ILE A 66 -7.13 3.10 1.54
C ILE A 66 -7.88 3.99 2.54
N VAL A 67 -8.03 5.28 2.22
CA VAL A 67 -8.70 6.28 3.09
C VAL A 67 -9.49 7.34 2.32
N GLY A 68 -10.61 7.80 2.89
CA GLY A 68 -11.31 9.00 2.40
C GLY A 68 -12.05 8.78 1.08
N SER A 69 -11.64 9.49 0.02
CA SER A 69 -12.26 9.36 -1.32
C SER A 69 -11.88 8.08 -2.06
N ASP A 70 -10.85 7.38 -1.56
CA ASP A 70 -10.33 6.14 -2.13
C ASP A 70 -11.04 4.89 -1.59
N ASP A 71 -11.79 5.03 -0.49
CA ASP A 71 -12.73 4.04 0.04
C ASP A 71 -14.02 4.03 -0.82
N ARG A 72 -13.92 3.43 -2.02
CA ARG A 72 -15.09 3.10 -2.86
C ARG A 72 -15.63 1.70 -2.54
N ALA A 73 -14.72 0.73 -2.40
CA ALA A 73 -15.04 -0.66 -2.13
C ALA A 73 -15.19 -0.90 -0.62
N SER A 74 -16.43 -0.83 -0.11
CA SER A 74 -16.71 -0.80 1.33
C SER A 74 -16.39 -2.08 2.13
N TRP A 75 -15.71 -3.02 1.49
CA TRP A 75 -15.25 -4.30 2.03
C TRP A 75 -13.72 -4.45 1.95
N LYS A 76 -13.02 -3.60 1.18
CA LYS A 76 -11.56 -3.46 1.21
C LYS A 76 -11.13 -2.58 2.39
N GLY A 77 -10.00 -2.91 2.99
CA GLY A 77 -9.38 -2.16 4.07
C GLY A 77 -7.92 -1.80 3.78
N ASN A 78 -7.24 -1.31 4.81
CA ASN A 78 -5.80 -1.09 4.75
C ASN A 78 -5.07 -2.43 4.72
N SER A 79 -4.25 -2.66 3.70
CA SER A 79 -3.49 -3.90 3.47
C SER A 79 -2.04 -3.58 3.11
N ALA A 80 -1.13 -4.56 3.18
CA ALA A 80 0.26 -4.42 2.71
C ALA A 80 1.06 -3.22 3.30
N LEU A 81 0.68 -2.72 4.48
CA LEU A 81 1.19 -1.45 5.04
C LEU A 81 2.69 -1.42 5.37
N ASN A 82 3.34 -2.60 5.43
CA ASN A 82 4.78 -2.74 5.74
C ASN A 82 5.61 -3.06 4.48
N ASP A 83 5.02 -3.06 3.28
CA ASP A 83 5.74 -3.30 2.03
C ASP A 83 6.89 -2.29 1.85
N GLY A 84 8.11 -2.80 1.69
CA GLY A 84 9.34 -1.98 1.59
C GLY A 84 10.03 -1.67 2.92
N ALA A 85 9.45 -2.03 4.08
CA ALA A 85 10.08 -1.81 5.39
C ALA A 85 11.38 -2.62 5.57
N ASP A 86 11.52 -3.74 4.85
CA ASP A 86 12.73 -4.57 4.76
C ASP A 86 13.90 -3.86 4.06
N VAL A 87 13.62 -2.87 3.21
CA VAL A 87 14.59 -2.06 2.47
C VAL A 87 14.58 -0.57 2.87
N GLY A 88 13.80 -0.19 3.88
CA GLY A 88 13.71 1.17 4.41
C GLY A 88 12.96 2.16 3.52
N LEU A 89 11.97 1.70 2.76
CA LEU A 89 11.12 2.51 1.86
C LEU A 89 9.64 2.32 2.18
N ASP A 90 8.80 3.30 1.84
CA ASP A 90 7.35 3.13 1.74
C ASP A 90 7.01 2.62 0.33
N LEU A 91 6.77 1.31 0.21
CA LEU A 91 6.24 0.69 -1.00
C LEU A 91 4.80 0.20 -0.79
N SER A 92 4.05 0.78 0.16
CA SER A 92 2.73 0.27 0.61
C SER A 92 1.65 0.24 -0.50
N GLY A 93 1.56 1.30 -1.31
CA GLY A 93 0.53 1.50 -2.33
C GLY A 93 0.60 0.56 -3.56
N GLY A 94 -0.11 0.93 -4.62
CA GLY A 94 -0.15 0.18 -5.89
C GLY A 94 -1.31 -0.82 -5.95
N PHE A 95 -1.28 -1.70 -6.96
CA PHE A 95 -2.28 -2.75 -7.16
C PHE A 95 -1.69 -4.13 -6.85
N PHE A 96 -2.52 -5.03 -6.32
CA PHE A 96 -2.27 -6.46 -6.44
C PHE A 96 -2.45 -6.89 -7.89
N ASP A 97 -1.71 -7.92 -8.31
CA ASP A 97 -1.62 -8.35 -9.69
C ASP A 97 -2.90 -9.03 -10.18
N ALA A 98 -3.28 -10.13 -9.52
CA ALA A 98 -4.39 -10.98 -9.92
C ALA A 98 -5.33 -11.27 -8.74
N GLY A 99 -5.74 -12.53 -8.55
CA GLY A 99 -6.40 -13.01 -7.33
C GLY A 99 -5.46 -13.25 -6.14
N ASP A 100 -4.19 -12.87 -6.27
CA ASP A 100 -3.12 -12.95 -5.26
C ASP A 100 -2.78 -11.57 -4.69
N TYR A 101 -1.70 -11.46 -3.90
CA TYR A 101 -1.27 -10.18 -3.33
C TYR A 101 0.17 -9.79 -3.68
N VAL A 102 0.78 -10.45 -4.66
CA VAL A 102 2.08 -10.02 -5.17
C VAL A 102 1.91 -8.76 -6.00
N LYS A 103 2.85 -7.82 -5.87
CA LYS A 103 2.88 -6.56 -6.63
C LYS A 103 3.92 -6.66 -7.74
N PHE A 104 3.61 -7.39 -8.82
CA PHE A 104 4.50 -7.51 -9.97
C PHE A 104 4.51 -6.20 -10.76
N GLY A 105 5.65 -5.51 -10.76
CA GLY A 105 5.78 -4.18 -11.37
C GLY A 105 5.74 -4.15 -12.90
N PHE A 106 5.98 -5.29 -13.57
CA PHE A 106 6.02 -5.40 -15.03
C PHE A 106 4.60 -5.39 -15.67
N PRO A 107 3.67 -6.29 -15.31
CA PRO A 107 2.27 -6.18 -15.72
C PRO A 107 1.62 -4.89 -15.22
N MET A 108 1.83 -4.49 -13.96
CA MET A 108 1.27 -3.24 -13.43
C MET A 108 1.71 -2.00 -14.22
N ALA A 109 2.97 -1.94 -14.66
CA ALA A 109 3.43 -0.86 -15.54
C ALA A 109 2.74 -0.90 -16.90
N PHE A 110 2.66 -2.08 -17.55
CA PHE A 110 1.95 -2.26 -18.82
C PHE A 110 0.48 -1.83 -18.72
N THR A 111 -0.22 -2.25 -17.67
CA THR A 111 -1.60 -1.87 -17.34
C THR A 111 -1.71 -0.35 -17.24
N LEU A 112 -0.84 0.31 -16.48
CA LEU A 112 -0.82 1.77 -16.37
C LEU A 112 -0.52 2.47 -17.71
N THR A 113 0.31 1.90 -18.59
CA THR A 113 0.54 2.42 -19.95
C THR A 113 -0.72 2.30 -20.81
N MET A 114 -1.38 1.15 -20.82
CA MET A 114 -2.59 0.87 -21.62
C MET A 114 -3.78 1.72 -21.17
N LEU A 115 -4.02 1.81 -19.86
CA LEU A 115 -5.02 2.71 -19.29
C LEU A 115 -4.73 4.17 -19.66
N SER A 116 -3.48 4.62 -19.54
CA SER A 116 -3.07 5.98 -19.92
C SER A 116 -3.19 6.26 -21.42
N TRP A 117 -2.88 5.29 -22.29
CA TRP A 117 -3.07 5.38 -23.74
C TRP A 117 -4.53 5.63 -24.07
N SER A 118 -5.45 4.85 -23.50
CA SER A 118 -6.89 5.07 -23.72
C SER A 118 -7.36 6.46 -23.27
N VAL A 119 -6.74 7.04 -22.24
CA VAL A 119 -7.05 8.41 -21.74
C VAL A 119 -6.40 9.52 -22.59
N ASP A 120 -5.38 9.21 -23.41
CA ASP A 120 -4.86 10.11 -24.45
C ASP A 120 -5.78 10.13 -25.68
N ASP A 121 -6.03 8.95 -26.28
CA ASP A 121 -6.82 8.85 -27.52
C ASP A 121 -8.32 9.10 -27.31
N TYR A 122 -8.91 8.66 -26.18
CA TYR A 122 -10.36 8.62 -25.95
C TYR A 122 -10.82 9.43 -24.72
N ARG A 123 -10.09 10.50 -24.35
CA ARG A 123 -10.41 11.33 -23.16
C ARG A 123 -11.86 11.81 -23.09
N SER A 124 -12.48 12.13 -24.22
CA SER A 124 -13.87 12.61 -24.31
C SER A 124 -14.88 11.56 -23.84
N ALA A 125 -14.63 10.27 -24.10
CA ALA A 125 -15.44 9.15 -23.62
C ALA A 125 -15.51 9.13 -22.10
N TYR A 126 -14.35 9.19 -21.44
CA TYR A 126 -14.24 9.28 -19.98
C TYR A 126 -14.89 10.55 -19.42
N GLN A 127 -14.90 11.66 -20.16
CA GLN A 127 -15.56 12.89 -19.73
C GLN A 127 -17.09 12.79 -19.78
N SER A 128 -17.69 12.32 -20.88
CA SER A 128 -19.16 12.26 -21.00
C SER A 128 -19.79 11.09 -20.25
N SER A 129 -19.04 10.02 -19.99
CA SER A 129 -19.44 8.93 -19.07
C SER A 129 -19.27 9.31 -17.59
N GLY A 130 -18.64 10.45 -17.29
CA GLY A 130 -18.33 10.88 -15.93
C GLY A 130 -17.22 10.06 -15.24
N GLN A 131 -16.56 9.13 -15.95
CA GLN A 131 -15.57 8.23 -15.37
C GLN A 131 -14.14 8.79 -15.32
N LEU A 132 -13.85 9.92 -15.99
CA LEU A 132 -12.52 10.55 -16.01
C LEU A 132 -11.88 10.74 -14.62
N PRO A 133 -12.61 11.15 -13.55
CA PRO A 133 -12.03 11.25 -12.22
C PRO A 133 -11.50 9.92 -11.69
N TYR A 134 -12.25 8.82 -11.87
CA TYR A 134 -11.90 7.51 -11.32
C TYR A 134 -10.74 6.85 -12.07
N ILE A 135 -10.74 6.88 -13.42
CA ILE A 135 -9.61 6.34 -14.19
C ILE A 135 -8.32 7.14 -13.93
N LEU A 136 -8.40 8.47 -13.81
CA LEU A 136 -7.24 9.27 -13.41
C LEU A 136 -6.81 8.98 -11.97
N ASN A 137 -7.72 8.62 -11.07
CA ASN A 137 -7.37 8.24 -9.70
C ASN A 137 -6.64 6.89 -9.67
N ASN A 138 -7.10 5.89 -10.43
CA ASN A 138 -6.43 4.59 -10.56
C ASN A 138 -5.05 4.72 -11.23
N ILE A 139 -4.94 5.48 -12.33
CA ILE A 139 -3.63 5.77 -12.94
C ILE A 139 -2.71 6.50 -11.93
N LYS A 140 -3.25 7.39 -11.09
CA LYS A 140 -2.47 8.05 -10.02
C LYS A 140 -1.99 7.04 -8.97
N TRP A 141 -2.87 6.17 -8.50
CA TRP A 141 -2.59 5.18 -7.44
C TRP A 141 -1.40 4.28 -7.79
N GLY A 142 -1.43 3.70 -8.99
CA GLY A 142 -0.31 2.90 -9.50
C GLY A 142 0.94 3.75 -9.77
N THR A 143 0.82 4.95 -10.33
CA THR A 143 2.01 5.78 -10.62
C THR A 143 2.64 6.45 -9.38
N ASP A 144 1.91 6.67 -8.28
CA ASP A 144 2.47 7.06 -6.99
C ASP A 144 3.36 5.92 -6.44
N TYR A 145 2.88 4.67 -6.50
CA TYR A 145 3.68 3.50 -6.14
C TYR A 145 4.94 3.37 -7.01
N LEU A 146 4.82 3.55 -8.33
CA LEU A 146 5.98 3.51 -9.24
C LEU A 146 6.98 4.67 -9.00
N ILE A 147 6.53 5.83 -8.50
CA ILE A 147 7.41 6.92 -8.04
C ILE A 147 8.19 6.47 -6.79
N ASN A 148 7.52 5.92 -5.78
CA ASN A 148 8.17 5.41 -4.57
C ASN A 148 9.14 4.25 -4.87
N ALA A 149 8.76 3.38 -5.80
CA ALA A 149 9.58 2.27 -6.28
C ALA A 149 10.82 2.72 -7.08
N ASN A 150 10.88 3.99 -7.53
CA ASN A 150 12.04 4.58 -8.21
C ASN A 150 12.75 5.66 -7.35
N PRO A 151 13.36 5.28 -6.19
CA PRO A 151 13.95 6.24 -5.25
C PRO A 151 15.23 6.92 -5.75
N SER A 152 15.83 6.43 -6.84
CA SER A 152 16.96 7.09 -7.50
C SER A 152 17.01 6.72 -8.99
N PRO A 153 17.66 7.52 -9.86
CA PRO A 153 17.51 7.40 -11.33
C PRO A 153 17.75 6.01 -11.94
N ASN A 154 18.63 5.20 -11.33
CA ASN A 154 19.01 3.88 -11.83
C ASN A 154 18.60 2.74 -10.87
N VAL A 155 17.62 2.94 -9.99
CA VAL A 155 17.11 1.89 -9.09
C VAL A 155 15.60 1.83 -9.21
N LEU A 156 15.06 0.65 -9.50
CA LEU A 156 13.62 0.39 -9.57
C LEU A 156 13.28 -0.88 -8.79
N TYR A 157 12.39 -0.78 -7.82
CA TYR A 157 11.76 -1.92 -7.18
C TYR A 157 10.69 -2.50 -8.11
N GLY A 158 10.86 -3.78 -8.47
CA GLY A 158 10.08 -4.45 -9.50
C GLY A 158 9.08 -5.48 -9.00
N GLN A 159 9.17 -5.86 -7.73
CA GLN A 159 8.26 -6.79 -7.08
C GLN A 159 8.23 -6.54 -5.58
N VAL A 160 7.05 -6.62 -4.96
CA VAL A 160 6.92 -6.78 -3.50
C VAL A 160 6.01 -7.97 -3.21
N GLY A 161 6.44 -8.83 -2.28
CA GLY A 161 5.84 -10.13 -2.03
C GLY A 161 6.62 -11.27 -2.68
N ASP A 162 6.87 -12.35 -1.94
CA ASP A 162 7.36 -13.61 -2.51
C ASP A 162 6.15 -14.46 -2.92
N ALA A 163 6.05 -14.76 -4.22
CA ALA A 163 4.87 -15.41 -4.78
C ALA A 163 4.67 -16.86 -4.29
N SER A 164 5.73 -17.56 -3.86
CA SER A 164 5.58 -18.90 -3.27
C SER A 164 5.07 -18.85 -1.82
N LEU A 165 5.42 -17.81 -1.06
CA LEU A 165 4.83 -17.56 0.26
C LEU A 165 3.39 -17.02 0.18
N ASP A 166 3.12 -16.16 -0.80
CA ASP A 166 1.80 -15.57 -1.04
C ASP A 166 0.80 -16.63 -1.51
N HIS A 167 1.18 -17.42 -2.54
CA HIS A 167 0.28 -18.39 -3.14
C HIS A 167 0.03 -19.63 -2.26
N ALA A 168 0.88 -19.89 -1.26
CA ALA A 168 0.67 -20.91 -0.24
C ALA A 168 -0.42 -20.56 0.79
N TRP A 169 -1.04 -19.38 0.70
CA TRP A 169 -2.08 -18.91 1.60
C TRP A 169 -3.33 -18.41 0.84
N TRP A 170 -4.49 -18.52 1.46
CA TRP A 170 -5.79 -18.17 0.88
C TRP A 170 -6.71 -17.50 1.92
N GLY A 171 -6.64 -16.18 2.01
CA GLY A 171 -7.47 -15.32 2.87
C GLY A 171 -7.37 -13.84 2.44
N PRO A 172 -8.11 -12.91 3.07
CA PRO A 172 -8.22 -11.51 2.63
C PRO A 172 -7.00 -10.62 2.92
N ALA A 173 -6.75 -9.61 2.07
CA ALA A 173 -5.52 -8.83 2.01
C ALA A 173 -5.13 -8.10 3.31
N GLU A 174 -6.11 -7.66 4.11
CA GLU A 174 -5.91 -6.84 5.32
C GLU A 174 -5.18 -7.58 6.44
N VAL A 175 -5.14 -8.91 6.39
CA VAL A 175 -4.62 -9.78 7.46
C VAL A 175 -3.57 -10.78 6.97
N MET A 176 -2.89 -10.49 5.84
CA MET A 176 -1.77 -11.28 5.31
C MET A 176 -0.73 -11.66 6.38
N PRO A 177 -0.50 -12.96 6.65
CA PRO A 177 0.38 -13.41 7.73
C PRO A 177 1.85 -13.68 7.30
N MET A 178 2.16 -13.60 6.00
CA MET A 178 3.48 -13.92 5.45
C MET A 178 4.40 -12.69 5.36
N ALA A 179 5.71 -12.93 5.22
CA ALA A 179 6.67 -11.87 4.92
C ALA A 179 6.57 -11.46 3.44
N ARG A 180 6.66 -10.15 3.17
CA ARG A 180 6.49 -9.56 1.83
C ARG A 180 7.76 -8.80 1.41
N PRO A 181 8.82 -9.50 0.99
CA PRO A 181 10.10 -8.89 0.64
C PRO A 181 10.03 -8.02 -0.63
N ALA A 182 10.88 -7.00 -0.70
CA ALA A 182 10.98 -6.06 -1.82
C ALA A 182 12.20 -6.35 -2.71
N TYR A 183 11.95 -6.61 -4.01
CA TYR A 183 12.97 -6.94 -5.00
C TYR A 183 13.17 -5.79 -5.99
N LYS A 184 14.39 -5.63 -6.50
CA LYS A 184 14.78 -4.50 -7.37
C LYS A 184 15.72 -4.89 -8.52
N ILE A 185 15.79 -4.00 -9.49
CA ILE A 185 16.85 -3.93 -10.50
C ILE A 185 17.70 -2.66 -10.30
N ASP A 186 18.99 -2.75 -10.62
CA ASP A 186 19.96 -1.65 -10.57
C ASP A 186 21.13 -1.87 -11.57
N PRO A 187 22.17 -1.01 -11.68
CA PRO A 187 23.25 -1.18 -12.65
C PRO A 187 24.09 -2.46 -12.52
N SER A 188 24.01 -3.16 -11.39
CA SER A 188 24.68 -4.44 -11.17
C SER A 188 23.81 -5.64 -11.58
N CYS A 189 22.48 -5.49 -11.57
CA CYS A 189 21.54 -6.48 -12.08
C CYS A 189 20.34 -5.74 -12.72
N PRO A 190 20.39 -5.48 -14.05
CA PRO A 190 19.43 -4.61 -14.73
C PRO A 190 18.19 -5.36 -15.26
N GLY A 191 17.15 -4.59 -15.59
CA GLY A 191 15.97 -5.05 -16.33
C GLY A 191 15.46 -3.97 -17.26
N SER A 192 15.84 -4.04 -18.54
CA SER A 192 15.50 -3.04 -19.56
C SER A 192 14.03 -3.08 -19.99
N ASP A 193 13.44 -4.27 -19.88
CA ASP A 193 12.02 -4.57 -19.97
C ASP A 193 11.24 -3.81 -18.89
N LEU A 194 11.38 -4.20 -17.62
CA LEU A 194 10.68 -3.59 -16.49
C LEU A 194 10.90 -2.07 -16.41
N ALA A 195 12.15 -1.59 -16.56
CA ALA A 195 12.43 -0.16 -16.52
C ALA A 195 11.96 0.59 -17.78
N GLY A 196 11.90 -0.06 -18.94
CA GLY A 196 11.38 0.50 -20.18
C GLY A 196 9.85 0.63 -20.17
N GLU A 197 9.14 -0.39 -19.69
CA GLU A 197 7.69 -0.35 -19.50
C GLU A 197 7.30 0.64 -18.39
N THR A 198 8.02 0.67 -17.26
CA THR A 198 7.77 1.67 -16.20
C THR A 198 7.99 3.10 -16.72
N ALA A 199 8.95 3.30 -17.63
CA ALA A 199 9.13 4.58 -18.31
C ALA A 199 8.01 4.89 -19.31
N ALA A 200 7.49 3.90 -20.04
CA ALA A 200 6.32 4.03 -20.91
C ALA A 200 5.08 4.44 -20.09
N ALA A 201 4.81 3.75 -18.98
CA ALA A 201 3.69 4.00 -18.07
C ALA A 201 3.70 5.45 -17.55
N MET A 202 4.84 5.90 -17.03
CA MET A 202 4.99 7.27 -16.53
C MET A 202 4.92 8.32 -17.66
N ALA A 203 5.46 8.03 -18.85
CA ALA A 203 5.37 8.93 -19.98
C ALA A 203 3.92 9.05 -20.51
N ALA A 204 3.21 7.94 -20.66
CA ALA A 204 1.79 7.89 -21.03
C ALA A 204 0.92 8.61 -19.98
N ALA A 205 1.11 8.28 -18.70
CA ALA A 205 0.40 8.92 -17.60
C ALA A 205 0.67 10.44 -17.53
N SER A 206 1.88 10.89 -17.87
CA SER A 206 2.17 12.34 -17.94
C SER A 206 1.27 13.07 -18.95
N ILE A 207 0.92 12.43 -20.08
CA ILE A 207 -0.02 12.98 -21.06
C ILE A 207 -1.44 12.95 -20.49
N ALA A 208 -1.84 11.84 -19.85
CA ALA A 208 -3.15 11.70 -19.20
C ALA A 208 -3.38 12.77 -18.11
N PHE A 209 -2.35 13.17 -17.37
CA PHE A 209 -2.43 14.22 -16.33
C PHE A 209 -2.17 15.64 -16.82
N ALA A 210 -1.47 15.88 -17.94
CA ALA A 210 -1.12 17.23 -18.39
C ALA A 210 -2.30 18.24 -18.43
N PRO A 211 -3.55 17.87 -18.82
CA PRO A 211 -4.69 18.78 -18.81
C PRO A 211 -5.28 19.11 -17.42
N THR A 212 -4.97 18.33 -16.38
CA THR A 212 -5.63 18.41 -15.05
C THR A 212 -4.67 18.56 -13.88
N ASN A 213 -3.46 18.03 -13.98
CA ASN A 213 -2.38 18.18 -13.01
C ASN A 213 -1.00 18.21 -13.72
N PRO A 214 -0.65 19.34 -14.40
CA PRO A 214 0.61 19.45 -15.13
C PRO A 214 1.86 19.38 -14.24
N SER A 215 1.74 19.67 -12.93
CA SER A 215 2.86 19.52 -12.00
C SER A 215 3.20 18.04 -11.78
N TYR A 216 2.19 17.18 -11.57
CA TYR A 216 2.38 15.74 -11.42
C TYR A 216 2.84 15.10 -12.74
N ALA A 217 2.29 15.54 -13.87
CA ALA A 217 2.79 15.14 -15.19
C ALA A 217 4.30 15.41 -15.36
N GLN A 218 4.80 16.56 -14.88
CA GLN A 218 6.24 16.87 -14.93
C GLN A 218 7.07 16.00 -13.96
N THR A 219 6.53 15.58 -12.82
CA THR A 219 7.16 14.57 -11.95
C THR A 219 7.30 13.24 -12.69
N LEU A 220 6.19 12.69 -13.19
CA LEU A 220 6.16 11.43 -13.96
C LEU A 220 7.14 11.46 -15.13
N LEU A 221 7.12 12.53 -15.93
CA LEU A 221 8.02 12.70 -17.08
C LEU A 221 9.50 12.81 -16.69
N THR A 222 9.81 13.15 -15.43
CA THR A 222 11.20 13.15 -14.92
C THR A 222 11.66 11.73 -14.60
N HIS A 223 10.84 10.96 -13.87
CA HIS A 223 11.13 9.55 -13.58
C HIS A 223 11.16 8.71 -14.88
N ALA A 224 10.23 8.91 -15.81
CA ALA A 224 10.22 8.24 -17.11
C ALA A 224 11.53 8.41 -17.89
N LYS A 225 12.10 9.62 -17.90
CA LYS A 225 13.37 9.90 -18.57
C LYS A 225 14.56 9.25 -17.87
N ASN A 226 14.54 9.19 -16.54
CA ASN A 226 15.56 8.49 -15.76
C ASN A 226 15.52 6.98 -16.04
N LEU A 227 14.34 6.37 -15.88
CA LEU A 227 14.12 4.94 -16.06
C LEU A 227 14.42 4.45 -17.48
N TYR A 228 14.00 5.18 -18.52
CA TYR A 228 14.37 4.85 -19.89
C TYR A 228 15.89 4.99 -20.16
N THR A 229 16.54 5.96 -19.51
CA THR A 229 18.00 6.12 -19.61
C THR A 229 18.72 4.96 -18.91
N PHE A 230 18.23 4.52 -17.76
CA PHE A 230 18.71 3.32 -17.05
C PHE A 230 18.52 2.06 -17.92
N ALA A 231 17.31 1.82 -18.43
CA ALA A 231 16.96 0.69 -19.29
C ALA A 231 17.83 0.59 -20.56
N ASP A 232 18.07 1.71 -21.24
CA ASP A 232 18.88 1.75 -22.46
C ASP A 232 20.39 1.57 -22.18
N THR A 233 20.87 2.09 -21.04
CA THR A 233 22.30 2.07 -20.67
C THR A 233 22.74 0.72 -20.12
N TYR A 234 21.93 0.07 -19.28
CA TYR A 234 22.26 -1.18 -18.59
C TYR A 234 21.27 -2.24 -19.04
N ARG A 235 21.73 -3.19 -19.87
CA ARG A 235 20.82 -4.11 -20.59
C ARG A 235 20.82 -5.53 -20.06
N GLY A 236 19.62 -6.04 -19.81
CA GLY A 236 19.31 -7.38 -19.31
C GLY A 236 17.78 -7.55 -19.17
N LYS A 237 17.31 -8.79 -18.98
CA LYS A 237 15.91 -9.06 -18.62
C LYS A 237 15.75 -8.92 -17.10
N TYR A 238 14.69 -8.26 -16.62
CA TYR A 238 14.50 -8.10 -15.18
C TYR A 238 14.33 -9.45 -14.47
N SER A 239 13.75 -10.45 -15.14
CA SER A 239 13.55 -11.80 -14.59
C SER A 239 14.85 -12.60 -14.42
N ASP A 240 15.97 -12.19 -15.03
CA ASP A 240 17.30 -12.74 -14.71
C ASP A 240 17.79 -12.27 -13.32
N CYS A 241 17.21 -11.20 -12.78
CA CYS A 241 17.60 -10.53 -11.53
C CYS A 241 16.56 -10.69 -10.41
N ILE A 242 15.31 -10.37 -10.70
CA ILE A 242 14.15 -10.67 -9.84
C ILE A 242 13.67 -12.08 -10.21
N THR A 243 14.46 -13.09 -9.83
CA THR A 243 14.19 -14.49 -10.18
C THR A 243 12.89 -15.02 -9.58
N ALA A 244 12.38 -14.39 -8.51
CA ALA A 244 11.06 -14.65 -7.94
C ALA A 244 9.89 -14.43 -8.93
N ALA A 245 10.09 -13.64 -10.00
CA ALA A 245 9.10 -13.45 -11.05
C ALA A 245 9.13 -14.54 -12.15
N GLN A 246 10.18 -15.37 -12.24
CA GLN A 246 10.36 -16.32 -13.36
C GLN A 246 9.25 -17.37 -13.50
N GLY A 247 8.56 -17.72 -12.41
CA GLY A 247 7.43 -18.65 -12.43
C GLY A 247 6.11 -18.04 -12.93
N TYR A 248 6.06 -16.72 -13.13
CA TYR A 248 4.84 -15.94 -13.26
C TYR A 248 4.94 -14.96 -14.44
N TYR A 249 5.70 -13.88 -14.26
CA TYR A 249 5.90 -12.78 -15.21
C TYR A 249 7.31 -12.76 -15.79
N ASN A 250 7.83 -13.93 -16.17
CA ASN A 250 9.10 -14.01 -16.87
C ASN A 250 9.06 -13.19 -18.17
N SER A 251 10.08 -12.37 -18.42
CA SER A 251 10.27 -11.80 -19.75
C SER A 251 10.54 -12.93 -20.75
N TRP A 252 9.64 -13.13 -21.71
CA TRP A 252 9.80 -14.04 -22.83
C TRP A 252 10.33 -13.27 -24.05
N SER A 253 9.61 -12.22 -24.48
CA SER A 253 9.94 -11.30 -25.59
C SER A 253 11.41 -10.86 -25.60
N GLY A 254 11.89 -10.32 -24.47
CA GLY A 254 13.20 -9.69 -24.38
C GLY A 254 13.15 -8.38 -23.60
N TYR A 255 13.59 -7.32 -24.26
CA TYR A 255 13.48 -5.94 -23.77
C TYR A 255 13.47 -4.94 -24.94
N TRP A 256 13.38 -5.43 -26.19
CA TRP A 256 13.65 -4.61 -27.37
C TRP A 256 12.43 -3.80 -27.77
N ASP A 257 11.26 -4.40 -27.59
CA ASP A 257 9.95 -3.77 -27.63
C ASP A 257 9.83 -2.69 -26.54
N GLU A 258 10.16 -2.92 -25.27
CA GLU A 258 10.14 -1.84 -24.26
C GLU A 258 11.09 -0.69 -24.56
N LEU A 259 12.25 -0.97 -25.18
CA LEU A 259 13.16 0.07 -25.63
C LEU A 259 12.64 0.85 -26.85
N VAL A 260 11.73 0.29 -27.66
CA VAL A 260 11.01 0.99 -28.73
C VAL A 260 9.80 1.73 -28.14
N TRP A 261 8.91 1.00 -27.48
CA TRP A 261 7.69 1.44 -26.78
C TRP A 261 7.92 2.61 -25.83
N GLY A 262 8.86 2.49 -24.89
CA GLY A 262 9.22 3.56 -23.96
C GLY A 262 9.76 4.81 -24.65
N ALA A 263 10.44 4.65 -25.80
CA ALA A 263 10.84 5.78 -26.63
C ALA A 263 9.66 6.39 -27.42
N LEU A 264 8.70 5.58 -27.88
CA LEU A 264 7.50 6.10 -28.55
C LEU A 264 6.62 6.89 -27.58
N TRP A 265 6.47 6.44 -26.34
CA TRP A 265 5.77 7.19 -25.29
C TRP A 265 6.53 8.44 -24.84
N LEU A 266 7.85 8.38 -24.66
CA LEU A 266 8.64 9.58 -24.38
C LEU A 266 8.63 10.58 -25.54
N TYR A 267 8.65 10.14 -26.80
CA TYR A 267 8.42 11.02 -27.96
C TYR A 267 7.03 11.65 -27.92
N ARG A 268 5.97 10.84 -27.73
CA ARG A 268 4.57 11.29 -27.67
C ARG A 268 4.34 12.33 -26.57
N ALA A 269 5.02 12.20 -25.43
CA ALA A 269 4.94 13.10 -24.27
C ALA A 269 5.82 14.37 -24.37
N THR A 270 6.91 14.34 -25.14
CA THR A 270 7.90 15.45 -25.18
C THR A 270 7.97 16.21 -26.51
N GLY A 271 7.63 15.56 -27.62
CA GLY A 271 7.97 16.03 -28.97
C GLY A 271 9.47 15.94 -29.30
N ASP A 272 10.30 15.34 -28.44
CA ASP A 272 11.74 15.23 -28.68
C ASP A 272 12.04 14.10 -29.68
N GLN A 273 12.36 14.51 -30.90
CA GLN A 273 12.68 13.64 -32.04
C GLN A 273 13.81 12.63 -31.74
N SER A 274 14.67 12.85 -30.73
CA SER A 274 15.71 11.88 -30.37
C SER A 274 15.14 10.55 -29.90
N TYR A 275 13.99 10.54 -29.22
CA TYR A 275 13.33 9.29 -28.81
C TYR A 275 12.70 8.56 -30.01
N LEU A 276 11.99 9.25 -30.91
CA LEU A 276 11.48 8.62 -32.14
C LEU A 276 12.62 8.06 -33.01
N ASN A 277 13.77 8.73 -33.05
CA ASN A 277 14.97 8.21 -33.72
C ASN A 277 15.53 6.95 -33.03
N LYS A 278 15.49 6.86 -31.68
CA LYS A 278 15.84 5.63 -30.95
C LYS A 278 14.89 4.48 -31.28
N ALA A 279 13.57 4.70 -31.19
CA ALA A 279 12.55 3.71 -31.53
C ALA A 279 12.76 3.14 -32.95
N ILE A 280 12.92 4.01 -33.95
CA ILE A 280 13.22 3.62 -35.34
C ILE A 280 14.55 2.81 -35.43
N SER A 281 15.54 3.10 -34.60
CA SER A 281 16.83 2.40 -34.60
C SER A 281 16.83 1.05 -33.87
N TYR A 282 15.89 0.82 -32.95
CA TYR A 282 15.76 -0.44 -32.19
C TYR A 282 14.70 -1.38 -32.78
N TYR A 283 13.76 -0.88 -33.59
CA TYR A 283 12.77 -1.67 -34.31
C TYR A 283 13.33 -2.91 -35.06
N PRO A 284 14.52 -2.88 -35.70
CA PRO A 284 15.11 -4.07 -36.34
C PRO A 284 15.58 -5.17 -35.36
N ASN A 285 15.46 -4.95 -34.04
CA ASN A 285 15.78 -5.94 -33.01
C ASN A 285 14.53 -6.64 -32.44
N LEU A 286 13.32 -6.19 -32.79
CA LEU A 286 12.04 -6.79 -32.38
C LEU A 286 11.91 -8.26 -32.82
N GLY A 287 10.89 -8.93 -32.29
CA GLY A 287 10.55 -10.31 -32.67
C GLY A 287 10.38 -10.51 -34.18
N TYR A 288 10.77 -11.69 -34.65
CA TYR A 288 10.63 -12.13 -36.04
C TYR A 288 9.90 -13.47 -36.12
N GLN A 289 8.95 -13.57 -37.04
CA GLN A 289 8.18 -14.78 -37.29
C GLN A 289 9.00 -15.87 -38.01
N ASP A 290 10.05 -15.47 -38.75
CA ASP A 290 10.88 -16.33 -39.59
C ASP A 290 12.35 -16.34 -39.17
N GLN A 291 13.02 -17.49 -39.34
CA GLN A 291 14.44 -17.65 -38.99
C GLN A 291 15.39 -16.79 -39.83
N ALA A 292 14.95 -16.30 -41.01
CA ALA A 292 15.75 -15.41 -41.85
C ALA A 292 15.61 -13.93 -41.46
N LYS A 293 14.79 -13.61 -40.44
CA LYS A 293 14.51 -12.24 -39.94
C LYS A 293 14.05 -11.28 -41.04
N THR A 294 13.04 -11.70 -41.80
CA THR A 294 12.45 -10.93 -42.90
C THR A 294 11.04 -10.42 -42.62
N VAL A 295 10.34 -11.01 -41.65
CA VAL A 295 8.95 -10.71 -41.28
C VAL A 295 8.85 -10.61 -39.75
N HIS A 296 8.55 -9.41 -39.23
CA HIS A 296 8.32 -9.22 -37.79
C HIS A 296 7.14 -10.06 -37.29
N SER A 297 7.17 -10.45 -36.01
CA SER A 297 6.15 -11.31 -35.36
C SER A 297 4.73 -10.80 -35.60
N TYR A 298 3.78 -11.68 -35.93
CA TYR A 298 2.40 -11.27 -36.24
C TYR A 298 1.33 -12.27 -35.80
N LYS A 299 1.72 -13.37 -35.14
CA LYS A 299 0.84 -14.47 -34.69
C LYS A 299 0.65 -14.52 -33.18
N TRP A 300 0.81 -13.37 -32.52
CA TRP A 300 0.52 -13.12 -31.11
C TRP A 300 -0.18 -11.75 -31.01
N THR A 301 -0.18 -11.11 -29.84
CA THR A 301 -0.74 -9.76 -29.66
C THR A 301 -0.05 -8.99 -28.53
N ILE A 302 -0.42 -7.71 -28.38
CA ILE A 302 0.05 -6.86 -27.30
C ILE A 302 -0.40 -7.41 -25.94
N ALA A 303 0.54 -7.55 -25.02
CA ALA A 303 0.32 -8.00 -23.65
C ALA A 303 1.41 -7.43 -22.73
N TRP A 304 1.37 -7.78 -21.44
CA TRP A 304 2.40 -7.41 -20.47
C TRP A 304 3.83 -7.85 -20.86
N ASP A 305 3.99 -8.81 -21.79
CA ASP A 305 5.29 -9.32 -22.26
C ASP A 305 5.76 -8.70 -23.60
N ASP A 306 5.00 -8.78 -24.69
CA ASP A 306 5.40 -8.31 -26.03
C ASP A 306 4.63 -7.04 -26.45
N LYS A 307 5.34 -5.91 -26.64
CA LYS A 307 4.77 -4.63 -27.10
C LYS A 307 5.02 -4.32 -28.57
N SER A 308 5.69 -5.21 -29.32
CA SER A 308 5.99 -5.03 -30.75
C SER A 308 4.74 -4.62 -31.56
N TYR A 309 3.59 -5.21 -31.24
CA TYR A 309 2.29 -4.94 -31.86
C TYR A 309 1.79 -3.50 -31.65
N GLY A 310 2.02 -2.94 -30.46
CA GLY A 310 1.79 -1.54 -30.16
C GLY A 310 2.77 -0.63 -30.89
N ASP A 311 4.04 -1.03 -30.98
CA ASP A 311 5.07 -0.29 -31.71
C ASP A 311 4.77 -0.19 -33.21
N TYR A 312 4.28 -1.25 -33.85
CA TYR A 312 3.86 -1.22 -35.26
C TYR A 312 2.84 -0.10 -35.49
N VAL A 313 1.82 -0.03 -34.64
CA VAL A 313 0.74 0.96 -34.71
C VAL A 313 1.23 2.37 -34.36
N LEU A 314 1.97 2.55 -33.28
CA LEU A 314 2.47 3.87 -32.89
C LEU A 314 3.49 4.44 -33.90
N LEU A 315 4.41 3.63 -34.43
CA LEU A 315 5.33 4.06 -35.48
C LEU A 315 4.61 4.34 -36.82
N ALA A 316 3.59 3.54 -37.18
CA ALA A 316 2.73 3.87 -38.33
C ALA A 316 2.06 5.23 -38.13
N ARG A 317 1.43 5.47 -36.97
CA ARG A 317 0.75 6.73 -36.61
C ARG A 317 1.69 7.94 -36.63
N PHE A 318 2.91 7.80 -36.10
CA PHE A 318 3.86 8.93 -35.97
C PHE A 318 4.69 9.22 -37.22
N THR A 319 4.81 8.26 -38.16
CA THR A 319 5.71 8.42 -39.33
C THR A 319 5.03 8.28 -40.70
N GLY A 320 3.87 7.61 -40.79
CA GLY A 320 3.24 7.23 -42.06
C GLY A 320 4.06 6.24 -42.90
N ASN A 321 5.13 5.66 -42.35
CA ASN A 321 6.01 4.74 -43.07
C ASN A 321 5.29 3.42 -43.38
N GLN A 322 5.33 3.04 -44.67
CA GLN A 322 4.66 1.86 -45.21
C GLN A 322 5.14 0.54 -44.60
N GLN A 323 6.36 0.47 -44.05
CA GLN A 323 6.82 -0.73 -43.33
C GLN A 323 5.98 -0.99 -42.09
N TYR A 324 5.87 0.00 -41.19
CA TYR A 324 5.15 -0.13 -39.93
C TYR A 324 3.65 -0.33 -40.14
N ILE A 325 3.10 0.33 -41.17
CA ILE A 325 1.73 0.08 -41.64
C ILE A 325 1.56 -1.38 -42.08
N ALA A 326 2.47 -1.91 -42.92
CA ALA A 326 2.39 -3.30 -43.39
C ALA A 326 2.73 -4.36 -42.33
N ASP A 327 3.39 -3.99 -41.23
CA ASP A 327 3.60 -4.84 -40.05
C ASP A 327 2.32 -4.87 -39.18
N ALA A 328 1.73 -3.70 -38.88
CA ALA A 328 0.46 -3.58 -38.16
C ALA A 328 -0.71 -4.24 -38.92
N GLU A 329 -0.82 -3.99 -40.23
CA GLU A 329 -1.83 -4.61 -41.09
C GLU A 329 -1.67 -6.13 -41.13
N ARG A 330 -0.44 -6.68 -41.18
CA ARG A 330 -0.23 -8.13 -41.22
C ARG A 330 -0.73 -8.83 -39.95
N TRP A 331 -0.47 -8.22 -38.79
CA TRP A 331 -0.93 -8.69 -37.49
C TRP A 331 -2.45 -8.62 -37.41
N LEU A 332 -3.05 -7.46 -37.67
CA LEU A 332 -4.51 -7.30 -37.58
C LEU A 332 -5.26 -8.07 -38.68
N ASP A 333 -4.69 -8.25 -39.88
CA ASP A 333 -5.23 -9.15 -40.90
C ASP A 333 -5.22 -10.61 -40.40
N TRP A 334 -4.15 -11.08 -39.74
CA TRP A 334 -4.08 -12.44 -39.18
C TRP A 334 -5.11 -12.67 -38.07
N TRP A 335 -5.36 -11.68 -37.22
CA TRP A 335 -6.44 -11.71 -36.23
C TRP A 335 -7.83 -11.66 -36.88
N THR A 336 -8.04 -10.83 -37.91
CA THR A 336 -9.38 -10.56 -38.46
C THR A 336 -9.76 -11.44 -39.66
N THR A 337 -9.26 -11.16 -40.86
CA THR A 337 -9.69 -11.82 -42.12
C THR A 337 -8.82 -13.02 -42.53
N GLY A 338 -7.68 -13.20 -41.87
CA GLY A 338 -6.56 -14.02 -42.31
C GLY A 338 -5.59 -13.24 -43.21
N TYR A 339 -4.29 -13.44 -43.01
CA TYR A 339 -3.19 -12.90 -43.80
C TYR A 339 -2.73 -13.89 -44.88
N ASN A 340 -2.41 -13.41 -46.08
CA ASN A 340 -1.96 -14.26 -47.19
C ASN A 340 -0.43 -14.43 -47.22
N ASN A 341 0.06 -15.48 -46.57
CA ASN A 341 1.45 -15.88 -46.61
C ASN A 341 1.72 -16.78 -47.84
N ASN A 342 2.16 -16.15 -48.94
CA ASN A 342 2.64 -16.82 -50.15
C ASN A 342 1.65 -17.82 -50.80
N GLY A 343 0.35 -17.58 -50.66
CA GLY A 343 -0.74 -18.44 -51.18
C GLY A 343 -1.48 -19.23 -50.10
N THR A 344 -0.95 -19.30 -48.88
CA THR A 344 -1.65 -19.84 -47.70
C THR A 344 -2.32 -18.69 -46.95
N ILE A 345 -3.62 -18.78 -46.69
CA ILE A 345 -4.28 -17.88 -45.74
C ILE A 345 -4.03 -18.41 -44.34
N GLU A 346 -3.34 -17.63 -43.52
CA GLU A 346 -3.08 -17.92 -42.11
C GLU A 346 -3.93 -16.98 -41.26
N ARG A 347 -4.63 -17.51 -40.24
CA ARG A 347 -5.53 -16.77 -39.35
C ARG A 347 -5.39 -17.31 -37.93
N ILE A 348 -5.75 -16.52 -36.93
CA ILE A 348 -5.96 -17.01 -35.57
C ILE A 348 -7.09 -18.06 -35.52
N THR A 349 -7.04 -18.94 -34.52
CA THR A 349 -8.15 -19.84 -34.18
C THR A 349 -9.38 -19.02 -33.77
N TYR A 350 -10.57 -19.49 -34.13
CA TYR A 350 -11.82 -18.91 -33.68
C TYR A 350 -12.71 -19.98 -33.05
N SER A 351 -13.40 -19.63 -31.96
CA SER A 351 -14.46 -20.48 -31.41
C SER A 351 -15.68 -20.52 -32.34
N PRO A 352 -16.56 -21.54 -32.24
CA PRO A 352 -17.86 -21.56 -32.90
C PRO A 352 -18.72 -20.31 -32.64
N GLY A 353 -18.62 -19.71 -31.45
CA GLY A 353 -19.29 -18.48 -31.03
C GLY A 353 -18.65 -17.18 -31.52
N GLY A 354 -17.41 -17.22 -32.03
CA GLY A 354 -16.74 -16.05 -32.62
C GLY A 354 -15.67 -15.38 -31.75
N GLU A 355 -15.24 -15.99 -30.65
CA GLU A 355 -14.04 -15.59 -29.91
C GLU A 355 -12.78 -15.82 -30.75
N ALA A 356 -11.89 -14.82 -30.82
CA ALA A 356 -10.57 -14.93 -31.42
C ALA A 356 -9.58 -15.51 -30.40
N TRP A 357 -9.57 -16.83 -30.30
CA TRP A 357 -8.89 -17.57 -29.24
C TRP A 357 -7.40 -17.78 -29.55
N LEU A 358 -6.52 -17.27 -28.67
CA LEU A 358 -5.06 -17.29 -28.86
C LEU A 358 -4.36 -18.40 -28.07
N ASP A 359 -4.67 -18.50 -26.78
CA ASP A 359 -4.03 -19.39 -25.80
C ASP A 359 -5.00 -19.62 -24.62
N THR A 360 -4.79 -20.69 -23.85
CA THR A 360 -5.61 -21.08 -22.69
C THR A 360 -5.56 -20.08 -21.54
N TRP A 361 -4.50 -19.29 -21.38
CA TRP A 361 -4.36 -18.35 -20.26
C TRP A 361 -4.84 -16.95 -20.60
N GLY A 362 -6.06 -16.61 -20.20
CA GLY A 362 -6.63 -15.28 -20.44
C GLY A 362 -6.89 -15.02 -21.92
N SER A 363 -7.66 -15.92 -22.57
CA SER A 363 -8.03 -15.80 -23.99
C SER A 363 -8.74 -14.47 -24.27
N LEU A 364 -9.66 -14.06 -23.37
CA LEU A 364 -10.42 -12.82 -23.48
C LEU A 364 -9.56 -11.58 -23.28
N ARG A 365 -8.49 -11.64 -22.46
CA ARG A 365 -7.49 -10.57 -22.35
C ARG A 365 -6.78 -10.33 -23.68
N TYR A 366 -6.36 -11.40 -24.37
CA TYR A 366 -5.73 -11.25 -25.68
C TYR A 366 -6.70 -10.72 -26.74
N ALA A 367 -7.96 -11.16 -26.72
CA ALA A 367 -9.00 -10.63 -27.60
C ALA A 367 -9.29 -9.13 -27.32
N ALA A 368 -9.40 -8.73 -26.04
CA ALA A 368 -9.66 -7.35 -25.63
C ALA A 368 -8.49 -6.39 -25.92
N ASN A 369 -7.25 -6.82 -25.65
CA ASN A 369 -6.04 -6.07 -25.99
C ASN A 369 -5.95 -5.83 -27.51
N THR A 370 -6.22 -6.86 -28.31
CA THR A 370 -6.26 -6.73 -29.77
C THR A 370 -7.42 -5.82 -30.21
N ALA A 371 -8.60 -5.95 -29.62
CA ALA A 371 -9.77 -5.11 -29.95
C ALA A 371 -9.51 -3.61 -29.72
N PHE A 372 -8.89 -3.24 -28.59
CA PHE A 372 -8.51 -1.86 -28.31
C PHE A 372 -7.56 -1.27 -29.38
N VAL A 373 -6.48 -1.98 -29.70
CA VAL A 373 -5.48 -1.48 -30.66
C VAL A 373 -6.01 -1.54 -32.10
N ALA A 374 -6.87 -2.52 -32.42
CA ALA A 374 -7.60 -2.57 -33.70
C ALA A 374 -8.51 -1.34 -33.88
N LEU A 375 -9.23 -0.90 -32.84
CA LEU A 375 -10.00 0.35 -32.87
C LEU A 375 -9.08 1.57 -33.11
N VAL A 376 -8.01 1.72 -32.32
CA VAL A 376 -7.05 2.84 -32.45
C VAL A 376 -6.44 2.90 -33.85
N PHE A 377 -6.08 1.77 -34.44
CA PHE A 377 -5.53 1.74 -35.80
C PHE A 377 -6.60 1.96 -36.88
N SER A 378 -7.84 1.46 -36.69
CA SER A 378 -8.96 1.71 -37.60
C SER A 378 -9.38 3.19 -37.64
N ASP A 379 -9.45 3.85 -36.48
CA ASP A 379 -9.71 5.29 -36.36
C ASP A 379 -8.60 6.09 -37.07
N TRP A 380 -7.34 5.67 -36.91
CA TRP A 380 -6.22 6.32 -37.61
C TRP A 380 -6.27 6.12 -39.12
N LEU A 381 -6.43 4.89 -39.62
CA LEU A 381 -6.58 4.61 -41.05
C LEU A 381 -7.72 5.42 -41.66
N ALA A 382 -8.87 5.48 -40.99
CA ALA A 382 -10.01 6.31 -41.38
C ALA A 382 -9.65 7.81 -41.43
N SER A 383 -8.94 8.33 -40.42
CA SER A 383 -8.49 9.73 -40.37
C SER A 383 -7.55 10.11 -41.52
N GLN A 384 -6.77 9.14 -42.03
CA GLN A 384 -5.86 9.31 -43.16
C GLN A 384 -6.53 9.04 -44.52
N GLY A 385 -7.76 8.53 -44.54
CA GLY A 385 -8.44 8.08 -45.76
C GLY A 385 -7.84 6.82 -46.38
N LEU A 386 -7.21 5.98 -45.56
CA LEU A 386 -6.56 4.73 -45.95
C LEU A 386 -7.50 3.52 -45.79
N ASP A 387 -7.19 2.46 -46.54
CA ASP A 387 -7.89 1.17 -46.64
C ASP A 387 -9.27 1.06 -45.94
N PRO A 388 -10.35 1.53 -46.58
CA PRO A 388 -11.71 1.47 -46.01
C PRO A 388 -12.23 0.05 -45.77
N ALA A 389 -11.61 -0.99 -46.34
CA ALA A 389 -11.98 -2.37 -46.07
C ALA A 389 -11.39 -2.83 -44.73
N ARG A 390 -10.11 -2.51 -44.47
CA ARG A 390 -9.46 -2.79 -43.18
C ARG A 390 -9.99 -1.93 -42.05
N VAL A 391 -10.27 -0.64 -42.28
CA VAL A 391 -11.00 0.21 -41.32
C VAL A 391 -12.24 -0.50 -40.80
N LYS A 392 -13.08 -1.04 -41.70
CA LYS A 392 -14.28 -1.80 -41.33
C LYS A 392 -13.93 -3.13 -40.65
N ALA A 393 -13.00 -3.90 -41.19
CA ALA A 393 -12.66 -5.23 -40.65
C ALA A 393 -12.12 -5.16 -39.21
N TYR A 394 -11.26 -4.18 -38.91
CA TYR A 394 -10.62 -4.02 -37.60
C TYR A 394 -11.59 -3.44 -36.57
N HIS A 395 -12.44 -2.48 -36.96
CA HIS A 395 -13.54 -1.98 -36.13
C HIS A 395 -14.54 -3.10 -35.79
N ASP A 396 -15.06 -3.80 -36.80
CA ASP A 396 -16.12 -4.80 -36.61
C ASP A 396 -15.63 -6.00 -35.78
N PHE A 397 -14.36 -6.40 -35.97
CA PHE A 397 -13.68 -7.36 -35.10
C PHE A 397 -13.71 -6.91 -33.64
N ALA A 398 -13.31 -5.67 -33.36
CA ALA A 398 -13.25 -5.17 -32.00
C ALA A 398 -14.63 -5.07 -31.34
N VAL A 399 -15.65 -4.63 -32.08
CA VAL A 399 -17.05 -4.69 -31.63
C VAL A 399 -17.45 -6.13 -31.30
N GLN A 400 -17.15 -7.09 -32.18
CA GLN A 400 -17.47 -8.51 -31.95
C GLN A 400 -16.80 -9.07 -30.68
N GLN A 401 -15.49 -8.85 -30.51
CA GLN A 401 -14.77 -9.43 -29.36
C GLN A 401 -15.23 -8.83 -28.03
N ILE A 402 -15.50 -7.52 -27.97
CA ILE A 402 -16.05 -6.92 -26.75
C ILE A 402 -17.51 -7.35 -26.53
N ASN A 403 -18.34 -7.47 -27.57
CA ASN A 403 -19.70 -8.00 -27.41
C ASN A 403 -19.70 -9.46 -26.90
N TYR A 404 -18.76 -10.29 -27.35
CA TYR A 404 -18.57 -11.64 -26.83
C TYR A 404 -18.28 -11.65 -25.32
N ILE A 405 -17.40 -10.76 -24.85
CA ILE A 405 -17.10 -10.56 -23.42
C ILE A 405 -18.33 -10.06 -22.64
N LEU A 406 -19.13 -9.16 -23.23
CA LEU A 406 -20.31 -8.57 -22.59
C LEU A 406 -21.56 -9.48 -22.62
N GLY A 407 -21.63 -10.47 -23.51
CA GLY A 407 -22.62 -11.55 -23.48
C GLY A 407 -23.11 -12.11 -24.81
N ASP A 408 -22.65 -11.62 -25.96
CA ASP A 408 -22.97 -12.17 -27.29
C ASP A 408 -22.10 -13.41 -27.59
N ASN A 409 -22.43 -14.49 -26.90
CA ASN A 409 -21.70 -15.76 -26.96
C ASN A 409 -22.67 -16.94 -26.75
N PRO A 410 -22.26 -18.19 -27.04
CA PRO A 410 -23.15 -19.36 -26.91
C PRO A 410 -23.68 -19.64 -25.50
N ARG A 411 -23.06 -19.09 -24.44
CA ARG A 411 -23.58 -19.15 -23.06
C ARG A 411 -24.67 -18.10 -22.79
N GLY A 412 -24.78 -17.05 -23.62
CA GLY A 412 -25.71 -15.95 -23.44
C GLY A 412 -25.48 -15.13 -22.17
N GLY A 413 -24.23 -15.08 -21.69
CA GLY A 413 -23.85 -14.47 -20.42
C GLY A 413 -22.46 -13.85 -20.44
N SER A 414 -22.25 -12.81 -19.64
CA SER A 414 -20.99 -12.06 -19.64
C SER A 414 -19.82 -12.87 -19.05
N TYR A 415 -18.61 -12.36 -19.28
CA TYR A 415 -17.37 -12.73 -18.60
C TYR A 415 -16.83 -11.62 -17.68
N ILE A 416 -17.58 -10.53 -17.50
CA ILE A 416 -17.30 -9.47 -16.52
C ILE A 416 -18.17 -9.68 -15.29
N VAL A 417 -17.55 -9.78 -14.12
CA VAL A 417 -18.24 -9.96 -12.82
C VAL A 417 -19.20 -8.80 -12.55
N GLY A 418 -20.44 -9.14 -12.19
CA GLY A 418 -21.50 -8.17 -11.88
C GLY A 418 -22.16 -7.49 -13.10
N PHE A 419 -21.64 -7.67 -14.31
CA PHE A 419 -22.20 -7.05 -15.51
C PHE A 419 -23.15 -7.99 -16.28
N GLY A 420 -24.24 -7.43 -16.81
CA GLY A 420 -25.11 -8.12 -17.76
C GLY A 420 -25.95 -9.26 -17.16
N LYS A 421 -25.90 -10.44 -17.77
CA LYS A 421 -26.58 -11.66 -17.33
C LYS A 421 -25.56 -12.77 -17.14
N ASN A 422 -25.81 -13.68 -16.20
CA ASN A 422 -25.02 -14.91 -16.03
C ASN A 422 -23.49 -14.65 -16.05
N SER A 423 -23.10 -13.55 -15.40
CA SER A 423 -21.71 -13.18 -15.16
C SER A 423 -21.03 -14.20 -14.26
N PRO A 424 -19.69 -14.26 -14.25
CA PRO A 424 -18.96 -14.99 -13.23
C PRO A 424 -19.32 -14.51 -11.82
N PHE A 425 -19.12 -15.41 -10.86
CA PHE A 425 -19.20 -15.15 -9.42
C PHE A 425 -18.10 -15.93 -8.70
N ASN A 426 -17.91 -17.21 -9.05
CA ASN A 426 -16.90 -18.11 -8.50
C ASN A 426 -15.52 -17.90 -9.15
N ILE A 427 -14.97 -16.70 -9.03
CA ILE A 427 -13.68 -16.30 -9.61
C ILE A 427 -12.49 -16.74 -8.74
N HIS A 428 -11.30 -16.88 -9.32
CA HIS A 428 -10.06 -17.12 -8.57
C HIS A 428 -9.57 -15.79 -7.96
N SER A 429 -10.20 -15.34 -6.86
CA SER A 429 -9.72 -14.19 -6.09
C SER A 429 -9.85 -14.44 -4.59
N ARG A 430 -8.73 -14.27 -3.87
CA ARG A 430 -8.68 -14.40 -2.41
C ARG A 430 -9.53 -13.35 -1.70
N ASP A 431 -9.51 -12.11 -2.22
CA ASP A 431 -10.25 -10.97 -1.69
C ASP A 431 -11.76 -11.13 -1.95
N ALA A 432 -12.18 -11.51 -3.16
CA ALA A 432 -13.60 -11.75 -3.45
C ALA A 432 -14.20 -12.91 -2.61
N HIS A 433 -13.39 -13.93 -2.35
CA HIS A 433 -13.77 -15.09 -1.55
C HIS A 433 -13.73 -14.82 -0.03
N ALA A 434 -12.79 -13.99 0.45
CA ALA A 434 -12.57 -13.62 1.84
C ALA A 434 -12.68 -14.82 2.83
N SER A 435 -11.92 -15.89 2.53
CA SER A 435 -11.81 -17.07 3.40
C SER A 435 -11.24 -16.70 4.76
N TRP A 436 -11.94 -17.09 5.82
CA TRP A 436 -11.41 -17.03 7.19
C TRP A 436 -10.55 -18.23 7.58
N ALA A 437 -10.54 -19.29 6.75
CA ALA A 437 -10.11 -20.63 7.16
C ALA A 437 -8.71 -21.03 6.65
N ASN A 438 -8.12 -20.25 5.74
CA ASN A 438 -7.04 -20.70 4.84
C ASN A 438 -7.47 -21.93 4.01
N ASP A 439 -8.64 -21.85 3.40
CA ASP A 439 -9.22 -22.92 2.56
C ASP A 439 -10.08 -22.32 1.45
N ILE A 440 -9.71 -22.56 0.20
CA ILE A 440 -10.43 -22.14 -1.01
C ILE A 440 -11.87 -22.69 -1.08
N ASN A 441 -12.20 -23.75 -0.34
CA ASN A 441 -13.53 -24.36 -0.26
C ASN A 441 -14.41 -23.79 0.87
N THR A 442 -13.86 -22.90 1.73
CA THR A 442 -14.55 -22.34 2.90
C THR A 442 -14.44 -20.81 2.91
N PRO A 443 -15.54 -20.05 2.70
CA PRO A 443 -16.90 -20.50 2.39
C PRO A 443 -17.05 -21.21 1.03
N ALA A 444 -18.21 -21.81 0.78
CA ALA A 444 -18.49 -22.47 -0.50
C ALA A 444 -18.61 -21.46 -1.66
N ASN A 445 -19.24 -20.33 -1.41
CA ASN A 445 -19.47 -19.22 -2.35
C ASN A 445 -18.63 -18.01 -1.92
N GLU A 446 -18.40 -17.07 -2.82
CA GLU A 446 -17.80 -15.76 -2.55
C GLU A 446 -18.66 -14.93 -1.59
N ARG A 447 -17.98 -13.98 -0.93
CA ARG A 447 -18.57 -13.07 0.04
C ARG A 447 -18.78 -11.68 -0.57
N HIS A 448 -17.95 -11.31 -1.54
CA HIS A 448 -17.96 -10.02 -2.23
C HIS A 448 -18.18 -10.19 -3.73
N LEU A 449 -18.83 -9.21 -4.36
CA LEU A 449 -18.93 -9.13 -5.81
C LEU A 449 -17.81 -8.24 -6.35
N PHE A 450 -16.82 -8.83 -7.02
CA PHE A 450 -15.62 -8.14 -7.57
C PHE A 450 -15.96 -7.40 -8.88
N ILE A 451 -16.80 -6.36 -8.78
CA ILE A 451 -17.51 -5.76 -9.92
C ILE A 451 -16.53 -5.23 -10.96
N GLY A 452 -16.71 -5.69 -12.20
CA GLY A 452 -15.89 -5.26 -13.34
C GLY A 452 -14.67 -6.11 -13.61
N ALA A 453 -14.31 -7.05 -12.73
CA ALA A 453 -13.25 -8.02 -13.01
C ALA A 453 -13.63 -8.87 -14.24
N MET A 454 -12.78 -8.87 -15.27
CA MET A 454 -12.92 -9.80 -16.40
C MET A 454 -12.14 -11.08 -16.10
N VAL A 455 -12.82 -12.22 -16.19
CA VAL A 455 -12.18 -13.54 -16.04
C VAL A 455 -11.42 -13.94 -17.30
N GLY A 456 -10.50 -14.90 -17.17
CA GLY A 456 -9.68 -15.38 -18.29
C GLY A 456 -10.48 -15.88 -19.51
N GLY A 457 -11.62 -16.53 -19.28
CA GLY A 457 -12.54 -16.98 -20.33
C GLY A 457 -12.41 -18.46 -20.71
N PRO A 458 -12.91 -18.87 -21.90
CA PRO A 458 -12.87 -20.26 -22.34
C PRO A 458 -11.46 -20.86 -22.43
N GLY A 459 -11.22 -21.97 -21.72
CA GLY A 459 -9.92 -22.66 -21.72
C GLY A 459 -9.53 -23.30 -23.07
N ALA A 460 -10.46 -23.32 -24.03
CA ALA A 460 -10.30 -23.79 -25.40
C ALA A 460 -11.22 -23.02 -26.37
N ALA A 461 -10.94 -23.10 -27.67
CA ALA A 461 -11.74 -22.47 -28.74
C ALA A 461 -13.05 -23.22 -29.04
N ASP A 462 -13.85 -23.52 -28.02
CA ASP A 462 -15.13 -24.26 -28.09
C ASP A 462 -16.28 -23.62 -27.29
N ASP A 463 -16.08 -22.38 -26.81
CA ASP A 463 -17.03 -21.58 -26.02
C ASP A 463 -17.43 -22.21 -24.67
N GLN A 464 -16.73 -23.26 -24.22
CA GLN A 464 -16.96 -23.85 -22.91
C GLN A 464 -16.23 -23.05 -21.82
N TYR A 465 -16.93 -22.78 -20.73
CA TYR A 465 -16.39 -22.09 -19.56
C TYR A 465 -17.18 -22.53 -18.33
N THR A 466 -16.48 -22.75 -17.21
CA THR A 466 -17.08 -23.13 -15.93
C THR A 466 -16.70 -22.13 -14.83
N ASP A 467 -17.70 -21.42 -14.30
CA ASP A 467 -17.58 -20.56 -13.12
C ASP A 467 -17.18 -21.41 -11.91
N THR A 468 -15.90 -21.40 -11.55
CA THR A 468 -15.32 -22.28 -10.52
C THR A 468 -13.99 -21.73 -10.02
N ARG A 469 -13.98 -21.32 -8.74
CA ARG A 469 -12.87 -20.62 -8.09
C ARG A 469 -11.53 -21.36 -8.08
N SER A 470 -11.51 -22.69 -8.21
CA SER A 470 -10.27 -23.46 -8.33
C SER A 470 -9.71 -23.56 -9.75
N ASN A 471 -10.45 -23.12 -10.77
CA ASN A 471 -10.03 -23.13 -12.17
C ASN A 471 -9.44 -21.76 -12.57
N TYR A 472 -8.23 -21.47 -12.09
CA TYR A 472 -7.48 -20.24 -12.41
C TYR A 472 -7.33 -19.98 -13.92
N GLN A 473 -7.30 -21.02 -14.77
CA GLN A 473 -7.10 -20.82 -16.21
C GLN A 473 -8.25 -20.05 -16.85
N GLU A 474 -9.48 -20.33 -16.42
CA GLU A 474 -10.70 -19.70 -16.92
C GLU A 474 -11.20 -18.55 -16.03
N ASN A 475 -10.85 -18.55 -14.74
CA ASN A 475 -11.46 -17.72 -13.70
C ASN A 475 -10.52 -16.74 -12.98
N GLU A 476 -9.24 -16.66 -13.34
CA GLU A 476 -8.37 -15.58 -12.84
C GLU A 476 -8.86 -14.21 -13.36
N PRO A 477 -8.99 -13.20 -12.48
CA PRO A 477 -8.99 -11.79 -12.86
C PRO A 477 -7.57 -11.21 -12.70
N ALA A 478 -7.13 -10.32 -13.58
CA ALA A 478 -5.83 -9.65 -13.43
C ALA A 478 -5.85 -8.19 -13.92
N ASP A 479 -4.90 -7.40 -13.42
CA ASP A 479 -4.78 -5.98 -13.74
C ASP A 479 -4.56 -5.75 -15.26
N ASP A 480 -3.83 -6.65 -15.93
CA ASP A 480 -3.60 -6.66 -17.38
C ASP A 480 -4.79 -7.17 -18.20
N TYR A 481 -5.66 -8.00 -17.60
CA TYR A 481 -6.87 -8.50 -18.28
C TYR A 481 -7.85 -7.35 -18.53
N ASN A 482 -8.04 -6.48 -17.54
CA ASN A 482 -8.91 -5.31 -17.66
C ASN A 482 -8.29 -4.16 -18.47
N ALA A 483 -6.98 -4.19 -18.78
CA ALA A 483 -6.26 -3.04 -19.33
C ALA A 483 -6.71 -2.67 -20.75
N GLY A 484 -6.62 -3.61 -21.70
CA GLY A 484 -7.14 -3.41 -23.06
C GLY A 484 -8.66 -3.32 -23.11
N LEU A 485 -9.36 -4.10 -22.27
CA LEU A 485 -10.81 -4.06 -22.13
C LEU A 485 -11.31 -2.65 -21.83
N THR A 486 -10.72 -1.98 -20.82
CA THR A 486 -11.11 -0.62 -20.41
C THR A 486 -10.93 0.38 -21.57
N GLY A 487 -9.83 0.27 -22.33
CA GLY A 487 -9.59 1.11 -23.50
C GLY A 487 -10.55 0.88 -24.65
N ALA A 488 -10.90 -0.37 -24.95
CA ALA A 488 -11.90 -0.71 -25.96
C ALA A 488 -13.30 -0.24 -25.55
N LEU A 489 -13.69 -0.46 -24.29
CA LEU A 489 -14.97 0.00 -23.74
C LEU A 489 -15.13 1.52 -23.79
N ALA A 490 -14.07 2.28 -23.53
CA ALA A 490 -14.09 3.74 -23.67
C ALA A 490 -14.42 4.16 -25.11
N ARG A 491 -13.78 3.53 -26.09
CA ARG A 491 -14.01 3.82 -27.52
C ARG A 491 -15.37 3.33 -28.04
N LEU A 492 -15.88 2.20 -27.55
CA LEU A 492 -17.22 1.74 -27.89
C LEU A 492 -18.30 2.62 -27.24
N TYR A 493 -18.13 3.03 -25.99
CA TYR A 493 -18.99 4.04 -25.37
C TYR A 493 -18.98 5.37 -26.15
N GLN A 494 -17.84 5.80 -26.73
CA GLN A 494 -17.74 7.03 -27.51
C GLN A 494 -18.64 7.05 -28.76
N GLU A 495 -18.94 5.88 -29.33
CA GLU A 495 -19.74 5.73 -30.56
C GLU A 495 -21.18 5.27 -30.28
N TYR A 496 -21.35 4.33 -29.35
CA TYR A 496 -22.61 3.64 -29.07
C TYR A 496 -23.26 4.01 -27.73
N GLY A 497 -22.55 4.76 -26.88
CA GLY A 497 -23.03 5.22 -25.58
C GLY A 497 -23.30 4.10 -24.58
N GLY A 498 -24.53 4.09 -24.05
CA GLY A 498 -24.87 3.45 -22.77
C GLY A 498 -24.88 4.48 -21.63
N GLN A 499 -25.50 4.11 -20.51
CA GLN A 499 -25.57 4.94 -19.31
C GLN A 499 -24.89 4.19 -18.14
N PRO A 500 -23.88 4.79 -17.49
CA PRO A 500 -23.32 4.28 -16.24
C PRO A 500 -24.42 4.07 -15.17
N ALA A 501 -24.21 3.10 -14.29
CA ALA A 501 -25.06 2.85 -13.13
C ALA A 501 -25.04 4.06 -12.17
N ALA A 502 -26.23 4.49 -11.77
CA ALA A 502 -26.43 5.53 -10.76
C ALA A 502 -26.37 4.92 -9.35
N ASN A 503 -25.81 5.68 -8.39
CA ASN A 503 -25.56 5.24 -7.01
C ASN A 503 -24.61 4.03 -6.93
N PHE A 504 -23.44 4.18 -7.56
CA PHE A 504 -22.42 3.16 -7.70
C PHE A 504 -21.13 3.55 -6.92
N PRO A 505 -20.39 2.60 -6.33
CA PRO A 505 -20.69 1.17 -6.25
C PRO A 505 -21.85 0.87 -5.28
N PRO A 506 -22.53 -0.28 -5.42
CA PRO A 506 -23.50 -0.73 -4.44
C PRO A 506 -22.77 -1.05 -3.12
N LYS A 507 -23.20 -0.44 -2.00
CA LYS A 507 -22.67 -0.81 -0.69
C LYS A 507 -23.19 -2.18 -0.28
N GLU A 508 -22.27 -3.12 -0.07
CA GLU A 508 -22.56 -4.44 0.46
C GLU A 508 -22.99 -4.42 1.94
N THR A 509 -23.57 -5.54 2.37
CA THR A 509 -23.95 -5.81 3.76
C THR A 509 -23.39 -7.17 4.18
N PRO A 510 -22.79 -7.31 5.39
CA PRO A 510 -22.22 -8.57 5.84
C PRO A 510 -23.18 -9.77 5.72
N ASP A 511 -22.63 -10.90 5.28
CA ASP A 511 -23.31 -12.19 5.12
C ASP A 511 -23.78 -12.81 6.45
N GLY A 512 -23.18 -12.39 7.56
CA GLY A 512 -23.55 -12.78 8.91
C GLY A 512 -22.82 -11.96 9.98
N PRO A 513 -22.83 -12.41 11.25
CA PRO A 513 -22.02 -11.83 12.30
C PRO A 513 -20.52 -11.96 12.00
N GLU A 514 -19.82 -10.84 11.85
CA GLU A 514 -18.39 -10.84 11.54
C GLU A 514 -17.52 -11.31 12.72
N ILE A 515 -17.74 -10.79 13.92
CA ILE A 515 -16.97 -11.14 15.12
C ILE A 515 -17.95 -11.38 16.27
N TYR A 516 -18.00 -12.60 16.81
CA TYR A 516 -19.11 -13.05 17.65
C TYR A 516 -18.73 -14.18 18.62
N MET A 517 -19.64 -14.45 19.56
CA MET A 517 -19.51 -15.54 20.55
C MET A 517 -20.35 -16.76 20.19
N GLN A 518 -19.77 -17.95 20.36
CA GLN A 518 -20.52 -19.22 20.47
C GLN A 518 -20.32 -19.85 21.84
N ALA A 519 -21.32 -20.59 22.35
CA ALA A 519 -21.20 -21.34 23.61
C ALA A 519 -22.06 -22.60 23.68
N SER A 520 -21.59 -23.60 24.44
CA SER A 520 -22.36 -24.73 24.98
C SER A 520 -21.93 -25.04 26.41
N VAL A 521 -22.74 -25.84 27.12
CA VAL A 521 -22.33 -26.47 28.37
C VAL A 521 -21.35 -27.60 28.04
N ASN A 522 -20.14 -27.50 28.57
CA ASN A 522 -19.12 -28.55 28.50
C ASN A 522 -19.41 -29.61 29.58
N SER A 523 -19.73 -29.16 30.78
CA SER A 523 -20.04 -30.00 31.94
C SER A 523 -20.91 -29.23 32.95
N ALA A 524 -21.70 -29.93 33.74
CA ALA A 524 -22.52 -29.32 34.79
C ALA A 524 -22.68 -30.26 35.99
N GLY A 525 -22.88 -29.68 37.17
CA GLY A 525 -23.18 -30.40 38.39
C GLY A 525 -24.05 -29.57 39.35
N THR A 526 -24.45 -30.17 40.46
CA THR A 526 -25.34 -29.54 41.47
C THR A 526 -24.74 -28.30 42.15
N ASN A 527 -23.48 -27.96 41.88
CA ASN A 527 -22.79 -26.80 42.42
C ASN A 527 -21.85 -26.11 41.40
N TYR A 528 -21.92 -26.43 40.11
CA TYR A 528 -21.08 -25.77 39.09
C TYR A 528 -21.68 -25.83 37.68
N THR A 529 -21.31 -24.85 36.86
CA THR A 529 -21.48 -24.89 35.40
C THR A 529 -20.13 -24.68 34.74
N GLU A 530 -19.82 -25.50 33.73
CA GLU A 530 -18.65 -25.34 32.87
C GLU A 530 -19.11 -25.07 31.44
N ILE A 531 -18.68 -23.92 30.92
CA ILE A 531 -19.03 -23.42 29.59
C ILE A 531 -17.84 -23.66 28.66
N LYS A 532 -18.11 -24.24 27.49
CA LYS A 532 -17.21 -24.22 26.34
C LYS A 532 -17.65 -23.07 25.43
N ALA A 533 -16.83 -22.04 25.33
CA ALA A 533 -17.06 -20.90 24.46
C ALA A 533 -16.05 -20.87 23.30
N TYR A 534 -16.46 -20.28 22.18
CA TYR A 534 -15.56 -19.79 21.13
C TYR A 534 -15.75 -18.28 20.98
N ILE A 535 -14.63 -17.55 20.90
CA ILE A 535 -14.60 -16.31 20.10
C ILE A 535 -14.44 -16.75 18.65
N VAL A 536 -15.21 -16.17 17.73
CA VAL A 536 -15.13 -16.41 16.29
C VAL A 536 -14.99 -15.06 15.57
N ASN A 537 -14.04 -14.98 14.64
CA ASN A 537 -13.79 -13.85 13.73
C ASN A 537 -13.84 -14.38 12.29
N GLN A 538 -14.89 -14.00 11.57
CA GLN A 538 -15.12 -14.22 10.15
C GLN A 538 -15.34 -12.86 9.46
N SER A 539 -14.66 -11.81 9.93
CA SER A 539 -14.77 -10.46 9.36
C SER A 539 -14.35 -10.40 7.90
N ALA A 540 -15.01 -9.51 7.17
CA ALA A 540 -14.76 -9.26 5.74
C ALA A 540 -15.29 -7.89 5.24
N TRP A 541 -15.88 -7.05 6.10
CA TRP A 541 -16.34 -5.70 5.73
C TRP A 541 -15.70 -4.57 6.59
N PRO A 542 -14.38 -4.35 6.51
CA PRO A 542 -13.36 -5.17 5.88
C PRO A 542 -12.86 -6.29 6.80
N ALA A 543 -12.07 -7.24 6.28
CA ALA A 543 -11.38 -8.21 7.12
C ALA A 543 -10.43 -7.51 8.11
N ARG A 544 -10.34 -8.04 9.34
CA ARG A 544 -9.59 -7.42 10.43
C ARG A 544 -9.27 -8.40 11.55
N ALA A 545 -8.14 -8.16 12.22
CA ALA A 545 -7.78 -8.88 13.44
C ALA A 545 -8.58 -8.39 14.67
N LEU A 546 -8.66 -9.23 15.69
CA LEU A 546 -9.07 -8.88 17.05
C LEU A 546 -7.92 -9.26 17.99
N ASP A 547 -7.09 -8.28 18.35
CA ASP A 547 -5.90 -8.48 19.20
C ASP A 547 -6.12 -8.11 20.68
N HIS A 548 -7.11 -7.26 20.95
CA HIS A 548 -7.48 -6.80 22.30
C HIS A 548 -8.82 -7.40 22.77
N GLY A 549 -9.12 -8.62 22.32
CA GLY A 549 -10.38 -9.30 22.58
C GLY A 549 -10.57 -9.66 24.06
N SER A 550 -11.75 -9.40 24.63
CA SER A 550 -12.14 -9.97 25.95
C SER A 550 -13.64 -10.17 26.03
N PHE A 551 -14.12 -11.16 26.79
CA PHE A 551 -15.56 -11.41 26.94
C PHE A 551 -16.02 -11.55 28.40
N ARG A 552 -17.31 -11.30 28.62
CA ARG A 552 -17.97 -11.36 29.92
C ARG A 552 -19.14 -12.34 29.94
N TYR A 553 -19.10 -13.28 30.88
CA TYR A 553 -20.21 -14.16 31.22
C TYR A 553 -20.86 -13.68 32.52
N TYR A 554 -22.14 -13.31 32.45
CA TYR A 554 -22.96 -12.74 33.51
C TYR A 554 -23.82 -13.82 34.17
N PHE A 555 -23.77 -13.87 35.50
CA PHE A 555 -24.39 -14.90 36.32
C PHE A 555 -24.98 -14.29 37.61
N THR A 556 -25.88 -14.98 38.30
CA THR A 556 -26.49 -14.47 39.55
C THR A 556 -25.97 -15.20 40.77
N LEU A 557 -25.95 -14.55 41.94
CA LEU A 557 -25.72 -15.22 43.22
C LEU A 557 -27.03 -15.71 43.85
N ASP A 558 -27.13 -17.03 44.00
CA ASP A 558 -28.32 -17.72 44.50
C ASP A 558 -28.45 -17.72 46.02
N GLY A 559 -29.68 -17.52 46.50
CA GLY A 559 -30.03 -17.71 47.92
C GLY A 559 -29.22 -16.84 48.88
N SER A 560 -28.25 -17.45 49.56
CA SER A 560 -27.30 -16.79 50.46
C SER A 560 -25.83 -16.98 50.06
N THR A 561 -25.56 -17.41 48.83
CA THR A 561 -24.19 -17.54 48.29
C THR A 561 -23.52 -16.17 48.20
N THR A 562 -22.30 -16.07 48.74
CA THR A 562 -21.47 -14.86 48.69
C THR A 562 -20.40 -14.95 47.59
N PRO A 563 -19.85 -13.82 47.10
CA PRO A 563 -18.80 -13.85 46.06
C PRO A 563 -17.58 -14.69 46.44
N ALA A 564 -17.22 -14.72 47.72
CA ALA A 564 -16.10 -15.49 48.25
C ALA A 564 -16.34 -17.02 48.28
N GLN A 565 -17.56 -17.48 48.02
CA GLN A 565 -17.90 -18.90 47.87
C GLN A 565 -17.83 -19.40 46.43
N ILE A 566 -17.61 -18.49 45.47
CA ILE A 566 -17.42 -18.81 44.06
C ILE A 566 -15.94 -19.08 43.79
N SER A 567 -15.63 -20.16 43.08
CA SER A 567 -14.31 -20.44 42.53
C SER A 567 -14.36 -20.60 41.01
N LEU A 568 -13.34 -20.06 40.35
CA LEU A 568 -13.19 -20.07 38.90
C LEU A 568 -12.06 -21.02 38.52
N SER A 569 -12.26 -21.84 37.48
CA SER A 569 -11.21 -22.70 36.93
C SER A 569 -11.37 -22.87 35.42
N SER A 570 -10.35 -23.42 34.78
CA SER A 570 -10.30 -23.67 33.33
C SER A 570 -9.47 -24.93 33.08
N ALA A 571 -10.04 -25.92 32.39
CA ALA A 571 -9.33 -27.14 32.01
C ALA A 571 -8.57 -27.00 30.68
N TYR A 572 -9.10 -26.18 29.76
CA TYR A 572 -8.51 -25.87 28.47
C TYR A 572 -8.96 -24.47 28.02
N ASN A 573 -8.01 -23.61 27.67
CA ASN A 573 -8.28 -22.21 27.35
C ASN A 573 -7.12 -21.66 26.51
N GLN A 574 -7.44 -21.05 25.36
CA GLN A 574 -6.46 -20.43 24.47
C GLN A 574 -6.23 -18.93 24.79
N CYS A 575 -6.80 -18.44 25.89
CA CYS A 575 -6.71 -17.07 26.39
C CYS A 575 -6.32 -17.06 27.89
N SER A 576 -6.34 -15.88 28.53
CA SER A 576 -6.05 -15.72 29.96
C SER A 576 -7.03 -16.49 30.86
N ALA A 577 -6.57 -16.86 32.06
CA ALA A 577 -7.42 -17.48 33.08
C ALA A 577 -8.64 -16.59 33.46
N PRO A 578 -9.80 -17.19 33.78
CA PRO A 578 -11.02 -16.46 34.12
C PRO A 578 -10.86 -15.61 35.39
N GLN A 579 -11.20 -14.33 35.31
CA GLN A 579 -11.09 -13.35 36.39
C GLN A 579 -12.46 -12.95 36.94
N GLY A 580 -12.54 -12.75 38.26
CA GLY A 580 -13.75 -12.38 38.98
C GLY A 580 -13.98 -13.25 40.22
N PRO A 581 -15.23 -13.38 40.70
CA PRO A 581 -16.43 -12.74 40.16
C PRO A 581 -16.50 -11.25 40.48
N THR A 582 -16.84 -10.43 39.49
CA THR A 582 -16.97 -8.97 39.63
C THR A 582 -18.45 -8.60 39.68
N GLN A 583 -18.87 -7.73 40.61
CA GLN A 583 -20.27 -7.32 40.71
C GLN A 583 -20.67 -6.43 39.51
N TYR A 584 -21.84 -6.68 38.94
CA TYR A 584 -22.43 -5.85 37.88
C TYR A 584 -23.52 -4.93 38.45
N SER A 585 -24.57 -5.52 39.04
CA SER A 585 -25.67 -4.80 39.68
C SER A 585 -26.48 -5.75 40.57
N GLY A 586 -26.77 -5.35 41.81
CA GLY A 586 -27.49 -6.20 42.77
C GLY A 586 -26.80 -7.56 42.98
N ASN A 587 -27.54 -8.65 42.75
CA ASN A 587 -27.01 -10.03 42.82
C ASN A 587 -26.38 -10.52 41.50
N ILE A 588 -26.34 -9.70 40.45
CA ILE A 588 -25.72 -10.07 39.17
C ILE A 588 -24.21 -9.77 39.24
N TYR A 589 -23.42 -10.79 38.91
CA TYR A 589 -21.95 -10.76 38.82
C TYR A 589 -21.52 -11.19 37.41
N TYR A 590 -20.24 -11.04 37.11
CA TYR A 590 -19.66 -11.55 35.88
C TYR A 590 -18.24 -12.10 36.07
N VAL A 591 -17.89 -13.02 35.19
CA VAL A 591 -16.52 -13.49 34.95
C VAL A 591 -16.02 -12.80 33.68
N THR A 592 -14.77 -12.33 33.69
CA THR A 592 -14.09 -11.81 32.49
C THR A 592 -13.02 -12.79 32.05
N ILE A 593 -12.97 -13.10 30.75
CA ILE A 593 -11.86 -13.80 30.12
C ILE A 593 -11.20 -12.82 29.15
N SER A 594 -9.89 -12.60 29.30
CA SER A 594 -9.11 -11.74 28.41
C SER A 594 -8.31 -12.56 27.40
N CYS A 595 -8.50 -12.28 26.13
CA CYS A 595 -7.70 -12.74 25.01
C CYS A 595 -6.79 -11.60 24.49
N ASP A 596 -6.51 -10.59 25.31
CA ASP A 596 -5.58 -9.50 24.99
C ASP A 596 -4.18 -10.05 24.68
N GLY A 597 -3.61 -9.66 23.53
CA GLY A 597 -2.37 -10.21 22.99
C GLY A 597 -2.51 -11.58 22.30
N VAL A 598 -3.73 -12.12 22.17
CA VAL A 598 -4.02 -13.32 21.37
C VAL A 598 -4.56 -12.89 20.02
N HIS A 599 -3.81 -13.13 18.95
CA HIS A 599 -4.25 -12.81 17.59
C HIS A 599 -5.45 -13.69 17.18
N ILE A 600 -6.59 -13.07 16.91
CA ILE A 600 -7.80 -13.73 16.40
C ILE A 600 -8.20 -13.05 15.08
N ALA A 601 -7.80 -13.64 13.95
CA ALA A 601 -7.95 -13.05 12.61
C ALA A 601 -8.41 -14.11 11.59
N PRO A 602 -9.11 -13.72 10.52
CA PRO A 602 -9.62 -14.64 9.50
C PRO A 602 -8.50 -15.17 8.57
N ILE A 603 -7.51 -15.88 9.14
CA ILE A 603 -6.25 -16.25 8.46
C ILE A 603 -5.95 -17.76 8.43
N GLY A 604 -6.80 -18.59 9.05
CA GLY A 604 -6.48 -20.00 9.30
C GLY A 604 -7.43 -20.66 10.30
N GLN A 605 -7.62 -21.98 10.16
CA GLN A 605 -8.62 -22.77 10.90
C GLN A 605 -8.57 -22.65 12.44
N SER A 606 -7.38 -22.43 13.01
CA SER A 606 -7.12 -22.27 14.45
C SER A 606 -6.90 -20.80 14.86
N ASP A 607 -7.00 -19.90 13.89
CA ASP A 607 -6.63 -18.49 13.99
C ASP A 607 -7.89 -17.64 14.04
N TYR A 608 -8.85 -17.94 13.16
CA TYR A 608 -10.17 -17.32 13.08
C TYR A 608 -11.05 -17.55 14.32
N ARG A 609 -10.68 -18.48 15.19
CA ARG A 609 -11.40 -18.77 16.43
C ARG A 609 -10.47 -19.21 17.55
N LYS A 610 -10.90 -19.00 18.79
CA LYS A 610 -10.20 -19.46 20.00
C LYS A 610 -11.17 -20.11 20.96
N GLU A 611 -10.80 -21.25 21.53
CA GLU A 611 -11.58 -22.03 22.49
C GLU A 611 -11.27 -21.65 23.93
N ILE A 612 -12.33 -21.50 24.74
CA ILE A 612 -12.25 -21.18 26.16
C ILE A 612 -13.22 -22.10 26.92
N GLN A 613 -12.70 -23.05 27.69
CA GLN A 613 -13.47 -23.86 28.64
C GLN A 613 -13.25 -23.31 30.05
N PHE A 614 -14.28 -22.70 30.63
CA PHE A 614 -14.24 -22.11 31.98
C PHE A 614 -15.38 -22.63 32.85
N ARG A 615 -15.08 -22.85 34.13
CA ARG A 615 -16.01 -23.35 35.14
C ARG A 615 -16.24 -22.30 36.22
N ILE A 616 -17.51 -22.06 36.53
CA ILE A 616 -17.95 -21.34 37.73
C ILE A 616 -18.46 -22.39 38.70
N SER A 617 -17.84 -22.48 39.88
CA SER A 617 -18.22 -23.42 40.94
C SER A 617 -18.61 -22.67 42.21
N SER A 618 -19.64 -23.14 42.90
CA SER A 618 -20.12 -22.60 44.17
C SER A 618 -19.84 -23.58 45.30
N SER A 619 -19.53 -23.04 46.48
CA SER A 619 -19.58 -23.74 47.78
C SER A 619 -20.84 -23.39 48.59
N GLY A 620 -21.75 -22.62 48.01
CA GLY A 620 -23.12 -22.38 48.49
C GLY A 620 -24.15 -23.04 47.57
N SER A 621 -25.26 -22.34 47.34
CA SER A 621 -26.23 -22.67 46.29
C SER A 621 -25.69 -22.31 44.89
N TRP A 622 -26.25 -22.98 43.87
CA TRP A 622 -25.97 -22.76 42.44
C TRP A 622 -27.21 -23.12 41.60
N ASP A 623 -27.72 -22.17 40.81
CA ASP A 623 -28.81 -22.36 39.84
C ASP A 623 -28.52 -21.56 38.55
N PRO A 624 -27.91 -22.16 37.52
CA PRO A 624 -27.62 -21.45 36.28
C PRO A 624 -28.87 -21.14 35.45
N THR A 625 -30.06 -21.60 35.83
CA THR A 625 -31.28 -21.33 35.03
C THR A 625 -31.71 -19.86 35.08
N ASN A 626 -31.22 -19.11 36.07
CA ASN A 626 -31.47 -17.68 36.23
C ASN A 626 -30.30 -16.78 35.74
N ASP A 627 -29.16 -17.37 35.33
CA ASP A 627 -28.02 -16.66 34.76
C ASP A 627 -28.37 -15.97 33.43
N TRP A 628 -27.97 -14.71 33.26
CA TRP A 628 -28.16 -13.98 32.00
C TRP A 628 -27.44 -14.65 30.83
N SER A 629 -26.15 -14.99 31.01
CA SER A 629 -25.31 -15.55 29.94
C SER A 629 -25.50 -17.05 29.71
N TYR A 630 -26.30 -17.75 30.53
CA TYR A 630 -26.71 -19.13 30.28
C TYR A 630 -27.88 -19.21 29.29
N GLN A 631 -28.66 -18.13 29.16
CA GLN A 631 -29.80 -18.07 28.24
C GLN A 631 -29.32 -18.17 26.78
N GLY A 632 -29.87 -19.15 26.06
CA GLY A 632 -29.50 -19.45 24.67
C GLY A 632 -28.26 -20.35 24.50
N VAL A 633 -27.53 -20.66 25.57
CA VAL A 633 -26.44 -21.65 25.53
C VAL A 633 -27.02 -23.04 25.32
N ALA A 634 -26.37 -23.87 24.50
CA ALA A 634 -26.76 -25.27 24.34
C ALA A 634 -26.49 -26.04 25.66
N THR A 635 -27.54 -26.39 26.40
CA THR A 635 -27.45 -26.87 27.80
C THR A 635 -27.12 -28.36 27.96
N THR A 636 -27.20 -29.16 26.89
CA THR A 636 -26.78 -30.57 26.91
C THR A 636 -25.24 -30.64 27.02
N PRO A 637 -24.67 -31.29 28.05
CA PRO A 637 -23.22 -31.38 28.22
C PRO A 637 -22.53 -32.01 26.99
N GLY A 638 -21.53 -31.31 26.46
CA GLY A 638 -20.78 -31.73 25.27
C GLY A 638 -21.47 -31.45 23.93
N ALA A 639 -22.57 -30.69 23.92
CA ALA A 639 -23.19 -30.22 22.68
C ALA A 639 -22.26 -29.28 21.89
N THR A 640 -22.45 -29.21 20.57
CA THR A 640 -21.81 -28.22 19.71
C THR A 640 -22.17 -26.80 20.18
N PRO A 641 -21.20 -25.90 20.39
CA PRO A 641 -21.47 -24.49 20.67
C PRO A 641 -22.37 -23.83 19.63
N VAL A 642 -23.34 -23.06 20.10
CA VAL A 642 -24.26 -22.26 19.27
C VAL A 642 -23.97 -20.78 19.45
N THR A 643 -24.27 -19.95 18.45
CA THR A 643 -24.10 -18.49 18.53
C THR A 643 -24.98 -17.90 19.63
N VAL A 644 -24.40 -17.11 20.54
CA VAL A 644 -25.08 -16.59 21.75
C VAL A 644 -24.96 -15.08 21.89
N ASN A 645 -26.09 -14.44 22.17
CA ASN A 645 -26.18 -12.97 22.29
C ASN A 645 -25.94 -12.46 23.72
N ASN A 646 -26.04 -13.32 24.74
CA ASN A 646 -25.97 -12.90 26.15
C ASN A 646 -24.56 -12.99 26.75
N ILE A 647 -23.55 -13.39 25.98
CA ILE A 647 -22.13 -13.24 26.34
C ILE A 647 -21.60 -12.02 25.57
N VAL A 648 -21.13 -11.00 26.30
CA VAL A 648 -20.67 -9.75 25.68
C VAL A 648 -19.19 -9.85 25.36
N LEU A 649 -18.84 -9.66 24.08
CA LEU A 649 -17.46 -9.58 23.58
C LEU A 649 -17.08 -8.12 23.38
N TYR A 650 -15.85 -7.81 23.75
CA TYR A 650 -15.24 -6.49 23.68
C TYR A 650 -13.96 -6.53 22.85
N ASP A 651 -13.70 -5.44 22.13
CA ASP A 651 -12.39 -5.06 21.62
C ASP A 651 -11.85 -3.90 22.48
N GLY A 652 -10.81 -4.17 23.27
CA GLY A 652 -10.34 -3.29 24.34
C GLY A 652 -11.45 -2.96 25.35
N THR A 653 -12.05 -1.77 25.22
CA THR A 653 -13.20 -1.32 26.05
C THR A 653 -14.52 -1.26 25.29
N THR A 654 -14.51 -1.40 23.97
CA THR A 654 -15.68 -1.27 23.09
C THR A 654 -16.42 -2.60 23.02
N ALA A 655 -17.70 -2.64 23.37
CA ALA A 655 -18.51 -3.84 23.14
C ALA A 655 -18.78 -4.01 21.64
N ILE A 656 -18.34 -5.13 21.06
CA ILE A 656 -18.47 -5.42 19.62
C ILE A 656 -19.53 -6.49 19.32
N TRP A 657 -19.87 -7.33 20.30
CA TRP A 657 -20.93 -8.34 20.16
C TRP A 657 -21.66 -8.60 21.49
N GLY A 658 -22.94 -8.96 21.38
CA GLY A 658 -23.78 -9.37 22.51
C GLY A 658 -24.42 -8.23 23.28
N SER A 659 -25.12 -8.56 24.38
CA SER A 659 -25.82 -7.60 25.24
C SER A 659 -25.69 -7.95 26.72
N ALA A 660 -25.46 -6.93 27.54
CA ALA A 660 -25.37 -7.04 29.00
C ALA A 660 -26.77 -7.04 29.66
N PRO A 661 -26.91 -7.52 30.90
CA PRO A 661 -28.17 -7.48 31.64
C PRO A 661 -28.69 -6.05 31.83
N SER A 662 -30.00 -5.82 31.75
CA SER A 662 -30.61 -4.49 31.93
C SER A 662 -30.73 -4.11 33.42
N GLY A 663 -29.68 -3.51 34.00
CA GLY A 663 -29.54 -3.36 35.46
C GLY A 663 -29.08 -2.01 36.05
N SER A 664 -28.87 -0.95 35.26
CA SER A 664 -28.61 0.43 35.74
C SER A 664 -28.67 1.46 34.60
N PRO A 665 -28.76 2.79 34.88
CA PRO A 665 -29.23 3.75 33.88
C PRO A 665 -28.24 4.00 32.74
N SER A 666 -28.74 3.87 31.51
CA SER A 666 -28.15 4.51 30.34
C SER A 666 -28.30 6.04 30.45
N PRO A 667 -27.29 6.84 30.06
CA PRO A 667 -27.52 8.22 29.67
C PRO A 667 -28.41 8.20 28.42
N SER A 668 -29.69 8.57 28.59
CA SER A 668 -30.76 8.29 27.63
C SER A 668 -30.39 8.58 26.16
N PRO A 669 -30.69 7.67 25.21
CA PRO A 669 -30.75 8.05 23.80
C PRO A 669 -31.83 9.15 23.63
N SER A 670 -31.63 10.04 22.66
CA SER A 670 -32.69 10.98 22.26
C SER A 670 -33.78 10.23 21.49
N PRO A 671 -35.07 10.43 21.80
CA PRO A 671 -36.16 9.68 21.16
C PRO A 671 -36.46 10.21 19.76
N SER A 672 -36.72 9.28 18.83
CA SER A 672 -37.49 9.60 17.62
C SER A 672 -38.97 9.78 17.98
N ALA A 673 -39.73 10.50 17.14
CA ALA A 673 -41.00 11.12 17.53
C ALA A 673 -42.27 10.40 17.01
N SER A 674 -43.43 10.88 17.50
CA SER A 674 -44.81 10.73 16.99
C SER A 674 -45.73 9.76 17.78
N PRO A 675 -47.05 10.05 17.97
CA PRO A 675 -47.80 11.31 17.81
C PRO A 675 -48.68 11.69 19.04
N SER A 676 -49.53 12.72 18.89
CA SER A 676 -50.74 13.04 19.72
C SER A 676 -50.51 13.90 20.99
N PRO A 677 -51.56 14.48 21.63
CA PRO A 677 -52.30 15.65 21.11
C PRO A 677 -52.33 16.88 22.06
N SER A 678 -53.00 17.95 21.64
CA SER A 678 -53.19 19.25 22.33
C SER A 678 -54.61 19.42 22.95
N PRO A 679 -54.93 20.46 23.76
CA PRO A 679 -54.12 21.35 24.63
C PRO A 679 -54.81 21.67 26.01
N SER A 680 -54.46 22.82 26.65
CA SER A 680 -55.08 23.49 27.84
C SER A 680 -54.44 23.18 29.22
N SER A 681 -54.22 24.10 30.18
CA SER A 681 -54.48 25.56 30.30
C SER A 681 -53.53 26.27 31.30
N SER A 682 -53.49 27.62 31.27
CA SER A 682 -52.74 28.54 32.18
C SER A 682 -53.37 28.66 33.60
N PRO A 683 -52.76 29.31 34.64
CA PRO A 683 -52.26 30.71 34.66
C PRO A 683 -50.96 31.03 35.46
N SER A 684 -50.64 32.33 35.61
CA SER A 684 -49.42 33.01 36.17
C SER A 684 -49.76 33.73 37.53
N PRO A 685 -49.04 34.73 38.16
CA PRO A 685 -47.76 35.46 37.84
C PRO A 685 -46.82 35.97 39.02
N SER A 686 -45.71 36.64 38.66
CA SER A 686 -45.03 37.81 39.36
C SER A 686 -44.20 37.66 40.68
N PRO A 687 -43.35 38.66 41.11
CA PRO A 687 -42.53 39.68 40.39
C PRO A 687 -41.09 40.02 40.95
N SER A 688 -40.43 41.04 40.35
CA SER A 688 -39.14 41.80 40.58
C SER A 688 -38.78 42.34 42.01
N PRO A 689 -37.62 43.03 42.34
CA PRO A 689 -36.78 43.99 41.54
C PRO A 689 -35.21 44.05 41.79
N SER A 690 -34.54 45.14 41.34
CA SER A 690 -33.06 45.47 41.35
C SER A 690 -32.77 46.87 42.02
N PRO A 691 -31.70 47.73 41.80
CA PRO A 691 -30.40 47.69 41.03
C PRO A 691 -29.12 48.46 41.60
N ARG A 692 -27.97 48.43 40.87
CA ARG A 692 -26.85 49.47 40.75
C ARG A 692 -25.86 49.72 41.95
N PRO A 693 -24.74 50.53 41.83
CA PRO A 693 -23.90 51.02 40.70
C PRO A 693 -22.31 50.96 40.90
N SER A 694 -21.53 51.58 39.99
CA SER A 694 -20.02 51.71 39.89
C SER A 694 -19.37 52.80 40.81
N PRO A 695 -18.02 53.10 40.86
CA PRO A 695 -17.12 53.54 39.75
C PRO A 695 -15.57 53.21 39.86
N SER A 696 -14.70 53.95 39.15
CA SER A 696 -13.20 53.87 39.04
C SER A 696 -12.64 55.25 38.51
N PRO A 697 -11.39 55.54 38.03
CA PRO A 697 -10.13 54.75 37.81
C PRO A 697 -8.77 55.51 38.10
N SER A 698 -7.63 55.06 37.50
CA SER A 698 -6.44 55.83 37.00
C SER A 698 -5.08 55.85 37.77
N SER A 699 -3.95 55.58 37.06
CA SER A 699 -2.76 56.49 36.89
C SER A 699 -1.54 55.85 36.13
N SER A 700 -0.51 56.64 35.79
CA SER A 700 0.71 56.35 34.97
C SER A 700 1.99 56.91 35.69
N PRO A 701 3.28 56.96 35.21
CA PRO A 701 3.84 56.99 33.83
C PRO A 701 5.22 56.25 33.59
N SER A 702 6.00 56.66 32.57
CA SER A 702 7.35 56.15 32.13
C SER A 702 8.51 57.12 32.51
N PRO A 703 9.84 56.85 32.31
CA PRO A 703 10.55 57.00 31.00
C PRO A 703 11.83 56.09 30.77
N SER A 704 12.54 56.19 29.62
CA SER A 704 13.83 55.50 29.35
C SER A 704 14.72 56.08 28.19
N PRO A 705 16.08 55.99 28.18
CA PRO A 705 17.01 56.45 27.12
C PRO A 705 17.94 55.35 26.47
N SER A 706 18.71 55.66 25.40
CA SER A 706 19.73 54.73 24.80
C SER A 706 20.78 55.39 23.82
N PRO A 707 22.07 54.95 23.78
CA PRO A 707 23.11 55.34 22.78
C PRO A 707 23.85 54.17 22.06
N SER A 708 24.62 54.40 20.96
CA SER A 708 25.45 53.35 20.28
C SER A 708 26.54 53.87 19.28
N PRO A 709 27.74 53.22 19.14
CA PRO A 709 28.80 53.52 18.14
C PRO A 709 29.31 52.31 17.27
N SER A 710 30.18 52.55 16.26
CA SER A 710 30.89 51.59 15.33
C SER A 710 31.97 52.35 14.48
N PRO A 711 32.68 51.86 13.41
CA PRO A 711 32.82 50.54 12.72
C PRO A 711 34.31 50.16 12.34
N SER A 712 34.58 49.29 11.31
CA SER A 712 35.47 49.58 10.12
C SER A 712 36.44 48.47 9.51
N ARG A 713 36.14 48.00 8.27
CA ARG A 713 37.02 47.62 7.09
C ARG A 713 37.79 46.25 6.97
N SER A 714 38.16 45.87 5.72
CA SER A 714 38.80 44.60 5.17
C SER A 714 39.21 44.84 3.66
N PRO A 715 39.53 43.91 2.68
CA PRO A 715 39.81 42.43 2.61
C PRO A 715 40.92 41.91 1.58
N SER A 716 41.06 40.57 1.38
CA SER A 716 41.60 39.79 0.19
C SER A 716 43.14 39.78 -0.16
N PRO A 717 43.72 38.94 -1.09
CA PRO A 717 43.28 37.73 -1.87
C PRO A 717 44.30 36.53 -2.16
N SER A 718 43.82 35.40 -2.73
CA SER A 718 44.35 34.40 -3.76
C SER A 718 45.67 33.52 -3.76
N ALA A 719 45.47 32.18 -3.92
CA ALA A 719 45.94 31.19 -4.97
C ALA A 719 47.35 30.45 -5.10
N SER A 720 47.33 29.07 -5.05
CA SER A 720 47.99 27.95 -5.85
C SER A 720 49.51 27.89 -6.24
N PRO A 721 50.13 26.75 -6.74
CA PRO A 721 49.74 25.32 -6.97
C PRO A 721 50.81 24.20 -6.60
N SER A 722 50.70 22.95 -7.17
CA SER A 722 51.39 21.63 -6.94
C SER A 722 52.85 21.44 -7.49
N PRO A 723 53.60 20.26 -7.49
CA PRO A 723 53.22 18.85 -7.90
C PRO A 723 53.93 17.65 -7.16
N SER A 724 54.26 16.51 -7.84
CA SER A 724 54.36 15.10 -7.34
C SER A 724 55.67 14.30 -7.64
N SER A 725 56.01 13.25 -6.84
CA SER A 725 56.53 11.88 -7.22
C SER A 725 57.34 11.16 -6.09
N SER A 726 57.50 9.82 -6.07
CA SER A 726 58.30 9.05 -5.05
C SER A 726 58.62 7.56 -5.41
N PRO A 727 59.74 6.93 -4.95
CA PRO A 727 60.11 5.52 -5.23
C PRO A 727 60.50 4.59 -4.01
N SER A 728 60.82 3.32 -4.31
CA SER A 728 61.32 2.19 -3.44
C SER A 728 62.87 2.05 -3.47
N PRO A 729 63.62 1.07 -2.81
CA PRO A 729 63.22 -0.28 -2.31
C PRO A 729 63.96 -1.01 -1.12
N SER A 730 63.36 -2.14 -0.68
CA SER A 730 63.93 -3.47 -0.25
C SER A 730 65.02 -3.67 0.84
N SER A 731 64.74 -4.52 1.87
CA SER A 731 65.36 -5.87 2.08
C SER A 731 65.15 -6.46 3.52
N SER A 732 65.32 -7.78 3.71
CA SER A 732 65.04 -8.55 4.97
C SER A 732 66.22 -9.43 5.42
N PRO A 733 66.22 -9.94 6.68
CA PRO A 733 66.42 -11.39 6.88
C PRO A 733 65.62 -12.05 8.05
N SER A 734 65.78 -13.37 8.17
CA SER A 734 65.14 -14.34 9.12
C SER A 734 65.94 -14.46 10.46
N SER A 735 65.59 -15.22 11.53
CA SER A 735 64.77 -16.45 11.65
C SER A 735 64.40 -16.90 13.09
N SER A 736 63.24 -17.58 13.22
CA SER A 736 62.90 -18.72 14.13
C SER A 736 62.95 -18.58 15.68
N PRO A 737 62.25 -19.44 16.47
CA PRO A 737 61.26 -20.49 16.12
C PRO A 737 59.84 -20.26 16.71
N ILE A 738 58.90 -21.16 16.40
CA ILE A 738 57.47 -21.11 16.79
C ILE A 738 57.12 -22.20 17.83
N PRO A 739 56.33 -21.89 18.88
CA PRO A 739 55.44 -22.84 19.54
C PRO A 739 53.99 -22.69 19.02
N SER A 740 53.32 -23.81 18.71
CA SER A 740 51.96 -23.80 18.14
C SER A 740 50.90 -23.35 19.15
N PRO A 741 49.91 -22.50 18.78
CA PRO A 741 48.78 -22.19 19.64
C PRO A 741 47.77 -23.35 19.67
N SER A 742 47.55 -23.94 20.85
CA SER A 742 46.40 -24.81 21.10
C SER A 742 45.15 -23.96 21.33
N SER A 743 44.23 -23.93 20.37
CA SER A 743 42.97 -23.20 20.47
C SER A 743 41.97 -23.92 21.41
N SER A 744 41.99 -23.57 22.69
CA SER A 744 40.86 -23.85 23.58
C SER A 744 39.71 -22.86 23.28
N PRO A 745 38.44 -23.30 23.22
CA PRO A 745 37.32 -22.40 22.95
C PRO A 745 37.11 -21.41 24.10
N VAL A 746 36.65 -20.21 23.77
CA VAL A 746 36.27 -19.19 24.76
C VAL A 746 35.00 -19.65 25.48
N SER A 747 34.99 -19.59 26.82
CA SER A 747 33.85 -20.05 27.64
C SER A 747 32.71 -19.04 27.63
N GLY A 748 31.95 -18.97 26.53
CA GLY A 748 30.66 -18.30 26.49
C GLY A 748 29.60 -19.01 27.36
N GLY A 749 28.63 -18.26 27.88
CA GLY A 749 27.57 -18.77 28.76
C GLY A 749 26.47 -19.58 28.07
N VAL A 750 26.68 -20.03 26.83
CA VAL A 750 25.71 -20.81 26.04
C VAL A 750 26.46 -21.88 25.26
N LYS A 751 25.91 -23.09 25.19
CA LYS A 751 26.39 -24.19 24.33
C LYS A 751 25.26 -24.86 23.58
N VAL A 752 25.60 -25.65 22.56
CA VAL A 752 24.67 -26.59 21.93
C VAL A 752 25.03 -28.03 22.25
N GLN A 753 24.02 -28.86 22.45
CA GLN A 753 24.13 -30.30 22.46
C GLN A 753 23.42 -30.88 21.23
N TYR A 754 23.99 -31.95 20.69
CA TYR A 754 23.47 -32.67 19.52
C TYR A 754 23.23 -34.13 19.86
N LYS A 755 22.20 -34.69 19.22
CA LYS A 755 22.06 -36.12 18.96
C LYS A 755 21.62 -36.32 17.51
N ASN A 756 21.95 -37.48 16.95
CA ASN A 756 21.36 -37.87 15.69
C ASN A 756 19.94 -38.40 15.94
N ASN A 757 18.93 -37.80 15.30
CA ASN A 757 17.59 -38.37 15.20
C ASN A 757 17.41 -39.13 13.87
N ASP A 758 18.43 -39.14 13.00
CA ASP A 758 18.48 -40.01 11.84
C ASP A 758 19.07 -41.39 12.15
N SER A 759 18.68 -42.35 11.32
CA SER A 759 19.20 -43.73 11.34
C SER A 759 19.74 -44.18 9.99
N ALA A 760 19.57 -43.37 8.94
CA ALA A 760 19.94 -43.71 7.56
C ALA A 760 20.75 -42.55 6.93
N PRO A 761 22.07 -42.43 7.22
CA PRO A 761 22.94 -41.32 6.82
C PRO A 761 23.34 -41.34 5.32
N GLY A 762 22.36 -41.68 4.49
CA GLY A 762 22.40 -41.86 3.05
C GLY A 762 20.99 -41.87 2.43
N ASP A 763 19.94 -41.45 3.17
CA ASP A 763 18.58 -41.25 2.65
C ASP A 763 18.39 -39.79 2.15
N ASN A 764 17.15 -39.35 1.90
CA ASN A 764 16.84 -38.03 1.36
C ASN A 764 16.51 -36.96 2.41
N GLN A 765 16.90 -37.20 3.66
CA GLN A 765 16.70 -36.31 4.78
C GLN A 765 17.98 -36.20 5.64
N ILE A 766 18.08 -35.12 6.42
CA ILE A 766 19.07 -34.93 7.48
C ILE A 766 18.30 -34.54 8.74
N LYS A 767 18.41 -35.31 9.82
CA LYS A 767 17.57 -35.13 11.04
C LYS A 767 18.39 -34.76 12.30
N PRO A 768 18.98 -33.55 12.40
CA PRO A 768 19.79 -33.17 13.56
C PRO A 768 18.92 -32.78 14.75
N GLY A 769 18.96 -33.59 15.81
CA GLY A 769 18.35 -33.26 17.10
C GLY A 769 19.26 -32.32 17.88
N LEU A 770 18.79 -31.10 18.17
CA LEU A 770 19.57 -30.05 18.84
C LEU A 770 18.90 -29.59 20.14
N GLN A 771 19.69 -29.18 21.13
CA GLN A 771 19.21 -28.33 22.22
C GLN A 771 20.26 -27.29 22.61
N VAL A 772 19.83 -26.05 22.84
CA VAL A 772 20.69 -24.97 23.36
C VAL A 772 20.62 -24.98 24.88
N VAL A 773 21.76 -24.89 25.56
CA VAL A 773 21.88 -24.95 27.01
C VAL A 773 22.61 -23.70 27.52
N ASN A 774 22.01 -22.98 28.45
CA ASN A 774 22.63 -21.84 29.12
C ASN A 774 23.52 -22.34 30.25
N THR A 775 24.83 -22.19 30.09
CA THR A 775 25.88 -22.53 31.07
C THR A 775 26.32 -21.33 31.92
N GLY A 776 25.78 -20.15 31.67
CA GLY A 776 26.02 -18.93 32.43
C GLY A 776 25.23 -18.85 33.74
N SER A 777 25.53 -17.81 34.53
CA SER A 777 24.88 -17.51 35.81
C SER A 777 23.68 -16.55 35.70
N SER A 778 23.37 -16.07 34.49
CA SER A 778 22.26 -15.17 34.18
C SER A 778 21.39 -15.74 33.06
N SER A 779 20.15 -15.28 32.95
CA SER A 779 19.28 -15.59 31.81
C SER A 779 19.85 -15.03 30.50
N VAL A 780 19.60 -15.74 29.40
CA VAL A 780 19.95 -15.34 28.03
C VAL A 780 18.65 -15.15 27.24
N ASP A 781 18.56 -14.06 26.48
CA ASP A 781 17.47 -13.83 25.54
C ASP A 781 17.68 -14.67 24.28
N LEU A 782 16.73 -15.56 23.95
CA LEU A 782 16.85 -16.47 22.81
C LEU A 782 16.81 -15.74 21.46
N SER A 783 16.19 -14.55 21.36
CA SER A 783 16.20 -13.75 20.12
C SER A 783 17.61 -13.35 19.68
N THR A 784 18.54 -13.23 20.64
CA THR A 784 19.96 -12.92 20.37
C THR A 784 20.77 -14.14 19.93
N VAL A 785 20.21 -15.36 20.00
CA VAL A 785 20.93 -16.63 19.80
C VAL A 785 20.67 -17.17 18.39
N THR A 786 21.75 -17.57 17.71
CA THR A 786 21.64 -18.41 16.50
C THR A 786 22.52 -19.65 16.59
N VAL A 787 22.13 -20.72 15.90
CA VAL A 787 22.81 -22.02 15.91
C VAL A 787 23.05 -22.47 14.48
N ARG A 788 24.24 -22.97 14.13
CA ARG A 788 24.55 -23.47 12.76
C ARG A 788 24.98 -24.93 12.73
N TYR A 789 24.26 -25.73 11.95
CA TYR A 789 24.60 -27.09 11.56
C TYR A 789 25.15 -27.08 10.12
N TRP A 790 26.43 -27.39 9.97
CA TRP A 790 27.22 -27.31 8.74
C TRP A 790 27.25 -28.66 8.02
N PHE A 791 26.91 -28.65 6.72
CA PHE A 791 26.78 -29.86 5.91
C PHE A 791 27.05 -29.59 4.42
N THR A 792 27.08 -30.65 3.63
CA THR A 792 27.20 -30.60 2.16
C THR A 792 25.86 -30.91 1.51
N ARG A 793 25.52 -30.18 0.45
CA ARG A 793 24.29 -30.41 -0.33
C ARG A 793 24.31 -31.67 -1.19
N ASP A 794 25.47 -32.27 -1.43
CA ASP A 794 25.67 -33.31 -2.44
C ASP A 794 25.17 -32.90 -3.84
N GLY A 795 25.01 -33.87 -4.75
CA GLY A 795 24.32 -33.67 -6.02
C GLY A 795 22.79 -33.69 -5.90
N GLY A 796 22.10 -33.30 -6.97
CA GLY A 796 20.65 -33.13 -7.00
C GLY A 796 20.24 -31.65 -6.95
N SER A 797 19.03 -31.37 -6.47
CA SER A 797 18.52 -30.00 -6.31
C SER A 797 19.37 -29.20 -5.31
N SER A 798 19.68 -27.95 -5.68
CA SER A 798 20.28 -26.95 -4.80
C SER A 798 19.30 -26.34 -3.80
N THR A 799 17.98 -26.52 -4.01
CA THR A 799 16.91 -25.98 -3.17
C THR A 799 16.64 -26.91 -1.99
N LEU A 800 16.90 -26.40 -0.79
CA LEU A 800 16.71 -27.09 0.48
C LEU A 800 15.41 -26.65 1.15
N VAL A 801 14.68 -27.61 1.72
CA VAL A 801 13.47 -27.44 2.50
C VAL A 801 13.78 -27.75 3.96
N TYR A 802 13.38 -26.87 4.87
CA TYR A 802 13.45 -27.10 6.31
C TYR A 802 12.08 -27.47 6.86
N ASN A 803 12.07 -28.43 7.79
CA ASN A 803 10.92 -28.79 8.62
C ASN A 803 11.38 -28.77 10.09
N CYS A 804 10.52 -28.27 10.98
CA CYS A 804 10.61 -28.55 12.41
C CYS A 804 9.57 -29.65 12.70
N ASP A 805 10.04 -30.87 12.91
CA ASP A 805 9.17 -32.03 13.12
C ASP A 805 8.58 -32.01 14.55
N TRP A 806 9.35 -31.49 15.52
CA TRP A 806 8.89 -31.19 16.88
C TRP A 806 9.89 -30.26 17.59
N ALA A 807 9.43 -29.44 18.53
CA ALA A 807 10.33 -28.72 19.45
C ALA A 807 9.68 -28.48 20.81
N ALA A 808 10.45 -28.63 21.89
CA ALA A 808 9.97 -28.44 23.26
C ALA A 808 9.55 -26.98 23.56
N ILE A 809 10.20 -26.00 22.92
CA ILE A 809 9.80 -24.57 22.91
C ILE A 809 8.70 -24.25 21.89
N GLY A 810 8.20 -25.24 21.15
CA GLY A 810 7.24 -25.08 20.04
C GLY A 810 7.90 -24.62 18.74
N CYS A 811 7.62 -25.32 17.63
CA CYS A 811 8.21 -25.02 16.33
C CYS A 811 7.90 -23.60 15.82
N GLY A 812 6.75 -23.02 16.19
CA GLY A 812 6.38 -21.65 15.84
C GLY A 812 7.33 -20.57 16.39
N ASN A 813 8.12 -20.88 17.44
CA ASN A 813 9.11 -19.97 18.01
C ASN A 813 10.51 -20.08 17.35
N ILE A 814 10.66 -20.94 16.34
CA ILE A 814 11.91 -21.19 15.63
C ILE A 814 11.79 -20.59 14.22
N ARG A 815 12.88 -20.01 13.72
CA ARG A 815 13.07 -19.67 12.31
C ARG A 815 14.32 -20.36 11.80
N ALA A 816 14.28 -20.78 10.54
CA ALA A 816 15.37 -21.48 9.90
C ALA A 816 15.72 -20.81 8.56
N SER A 817 17.01 -20.77 8.24
CA SER A 817 17.52 -20.26 6.98
C SER A 817 18.75 -21.07 6.56
N PHE A 818 18.96 -21.27 5.26
CA PHE A 818 20.18 -21.89 4.76
C PHE A 818 21.20 -20.83 4.34
N GLY A 819 22.45 -20.99 4.76
CA GLY A 819 23.58 -20.16 4.34
C GLY A 819 24.62 -20.95 3.55
N SER A 820 25.42 -20.25 2.75
CA SER A 820 26.51 -20.87 1.97
C SER A 820 27.86 -20.73 2.69
N VAL A 821 28.71 -21.73 2.54
CA VAL A 821 30.11 -21.73 3.00
C VAL A 821 31.00 -21.27 1.85
N ASN A 822 31.81 -20.23 2.05
CA ASN A 822 32.67 -19.67 1.00
C ASN A 822 34.09 -19.37 1.55
N PRO A 823 35.16 -19.99 1.00
CA PRO A 823 35.13 -21.07 0.02
C PRO A 823 34.48 -22.33 0.60
N ALA A 824 33.73 -23.08 -0.23
CA ALA A 824 33.18 -24.37 0.17
C ALA A 824 34.29 -25.34 0.56
N THR A 825 34.05 -26.13 1.60
CA THR A 825 35.01 -27.11 2.15
C THR A 825 34.57 -28.53 1.78
N PRO A 826 35.48 -29.53 1.76
CA PRO A 826 35.11 -30.92 1.46
C PRO A 826 34.12 -31.59 2.42
N THR A 827 33.75 -30.91 3.52
CA THR A 827 32.78 -31.40 4.53
C THR A 827 31.67 -30.40 4.85
N ALA A 828 31.67 -29.22 4.22
CA ALA A 828 30.55 -28.27 4.28
C ALA A 828 30.60 -27.27 3.11
N ASP A 829 29.52 -27.20 2.32
CA ASP A 829 29.26 -26.14 1.34
C ASP A 829 28.07 -25.25 1.77
N THR A 830 27.28 -25.70 2.75
CA THR A 830 26.12 -25.00 3.30
C THR A 830 26.02 -25.15 4.82
N TYR A 831 25.09 -24.42 5.43
CA TYR A 831 24.66 -24.64 6.81
C TYR A 831 23.19 -24.33 6.99
N LEU A 832 22.53 -25.13 7.83
CA LEU A 832 21.24 -24.81 8.44
C LEU A 832 21.51 -23.88 9.62
N GLN A 833 21.01 -22.64 9.54
CA GLN A 833 20.99 -21.71 10.66
C GLN A 833 19.60 -21.70 11.30
N LEU A 834 19.55 -21.93 12.60
CA LEU A 834 18.36 -21.70 13.43
C LEU A 834 18.49 -20.37 14.17
N SER A 835 17.38 -19.66 14.31
CA SER A 835 17.19 -18.50 15.18
C SER A 835 15.84 -18.62 15.90
N PHE A 836 15.62 -17.81 16.93
CA PHE A 836 14.41 -17.87 17.76
C PHE A 836 13.66 -16.53 17.69
N THR A 837 12.33 -16.57 17.69
CA THR A 837 11.49 -15.36 17.60
C THR A 837 11.38 -14.58 18.91
N GLY A 838 11.84 -15.16 20.03
CA GLY A 838 11.80 -14.56 21.35
C GLY A 838 11.90 -15.59 22.46
N GLY A 839 11.66 -15.14 23.69
CA GLY A 839 11.71 -15.97 24.90
C GLY A 839 13.06 -15.95 25.62
N THR A 840 13.09 -16.44 26.86
CA THR A 840 14.25 -16.28 27.75
C THR A 840 14.70 -17.64 28.30
N LEU A 841 15.97 -17.97 28.07
CA LEU A 841 16.60 -19.18 28.57
C LEU A 841 17.27 -18.90 29.93
N ALA A 842 16.64 -19.36 31.01
CA ALA A 842 17.16 -19.21 32.37
C ALA A 842 18.54 -19.85 32.57
N ALA A 843 19.31 -19.35 33.54
CA ALA A 843 20.62 -19.90 33.92
C ALA A 843 20.52 -21.40 34.26
N GLY A 844 21.34 -22.25 33.62
CA GLY A 844 21.28 -23.71 33.76
C GLY A 844 20.15 -24.40 32.99
N GLY A 845 19.27 -23.67 32.30
CA GLY A 845 18.17 -24.23 31.50
C GLY A 845 18.61 -24.68 30.10
N SER A 846 17.79 -25.50 29.45
CA SER A 846 17.87 -25.76 28.00
C SER A 846 16.58 -25.40 27.27
N THR A 847 16.64 -25.26 25.94
CA THR A 847 15.47 -25.15 25.06
C THR A 847 14.60 -26.43 25.02
N GLY A 848 15.02 -27.48 25.72
CA GLY A 848 14.66 -28.85 25.39
C GLY A 848 15.06 -29.21 23.95
N GLU A 849 14.63 -30.40 23.52
CA GLU A 849 14.93 -30.91 22.19
C GLU A 849 14.19 -30.15 21.07
N ILE A 850 14.91 -29.90 19.99
CA ILE A 850 14.46 -29.40 18.71
C ILE A 850 14.77 -30.48 17.66
N GLN A 851 13.73 -31.04 17.05
CA GLN A 851 13.79 -32.04 15.98
C GLN A 851 13.71 -31.32 14.64
N ASN A 852 14.87 -31.11 14.02
CA ASN A 852 14.99 -30.52 12.71
C ASN A 852 14.98 -31.63 11.65
N ARG A 853 14.44 -31.33 10.46
CA ARG A 853 14.57 -32.18 9.28
C ARG A 853 14.79 -31.33 8.04
N VAL A 854 15.92 -31.54 7.38
CA VAL A 854 16.22 -30.95 6.06
C VAL A 854 15.94 -32.00 4.98
N ASN A 855 15.32 -31.60 3.87
CA ASN A 855 15.22 -32.40 2.65
C ASN A 855 15.48 -31.52 1.42
N LYS A 856 15.81 -32.13 0.27
CA LYS A 856 15.87 -31.40 -1.01
C LYS A 856 14.48 -31.28 -1.62
N SER A 857 14.25 -30.28 -2.47
CA SER A 857 12.96 -30.12 -3.18
C SER A 857 12.66 -31.29 -4.14
N ASP A 858 13.69 -31.95 -4.67
CA ASP A 858 13.59 -33.11 -5.56
C ASP A 858 13.62 -34.47 -4.83
N TRP A 859 13.70 -34.46 -3.49
CA TRP A 859 13.83 -35.66 -2.65
C TRP A 859 15.01 -36.58 -3.00
N SER A 860 16.09 -36.04 -3.60
CA SER A 860 17.34 -36.76 -3.81
C SER A 860 18.16 -36.92 -2.52
N ASN A 861 19.01 -37.94 -2.48
CA ASN A 861 19.71 -38.36 -1.25
C ASN A 861 20.84 -37.41 -0.83
N PHE A 862 21.14 -37.39 0.47
CA PHE A 862 22.37 -36.83 1.05
C PHE A 862 23.39 -37.94 1.38
N THR A 863 24.59 -37.57 1.78
CA THR A 863 25.66 -38.45 2.26
C THR A 863 26.21 -37.95 3.60
N GLU A 864 25.38 -37.90 4.65
CA GLU A 864 25.71 -37.29 5.95
C GLU A 864 27.06 -37.72 6.54
N THR A 865 27.52 -38.93 6.22
CA THR A 865 28.78 -39.50 6.74
C THR A 865 30.05 -38.67 6.51
N HIS A 866 30.06 -37.72 5.57
CA HIS A 866 31.15 -36.75 5.38
C HIS A 866 30.84 -35.31 5.79
N ASP A 867 29.63 -35.03 6.28
CA ASP A 867 29.26 -33.69 6.73
C ASP A 867 30.00 -33.28 8.00
N TYR A 868 30.37 -32.00 8.06
CA TYR A 868 31.14 -31.46 9.16
C TYR A 868 30.41 -31.70 10.48
N SER A 869 29.16 -31.25 10.62
CA SER A 869 28.40 -31.34 11.88
C SER A 869 27.88 -32.72 12.24
N TYR A 870 27.91 -33.70 11.33
CA TYR A 870 27.36 -35.03 11.57
C TYR A 870 28.11 -35.82 12.64
N GLY A 871 27.37 -36.70 13.34
CA GLY A 871 27.87 -37.68 14.30
C GLY A 871 26.81 -38.72 14.65
N THR A 872 27.22 -39.83 15.27
CA THR A 872 26.35 -41.02 15.50
C THR A 872 25.76 -41.10 16.91
N ASN A 873 25.68 -39.99 17.65
CA ASN A 873 25.26 -39.99 19.05
C ASN A 873 23.74 -40.20 19.18
N THR A 874 23.30 -41.29 19.82
CA THR A 874 21.87 -41.58 20.07
C THR A 874 21.30 -40.87 21.31
N ALA A 875 22.11 -40.08 22.01
CA ALA A 875 21.73 -39.26 23.16
C ALA A 875 22.49 -37.92 23.10
N PHE A 876 21.92 -36.88 23.70
CA PHE A 876 22.49 -35.53 23.68
C PHE A 876 23.89 -35.48 24.30
N GLN A 877 24.85 -34.96 23.54
CA GLN A 877 26.20 -34.66 24.02
C GLN A 877 26.62 -33.25 23.61
N ASP A 878 27.53 -32.65 24.40
CA ASP A 878 28.18 -31.39 24.08
C ASP A 878 28.89 -31.51 22.73
N TRP A 879 28.45 -30.73 21.74
CA TRP A 879 28.87 -30.93 20.35
C TRP A 879 29.52 -29.67 19.81
N THR A 880 30.83 -29.72 19.62
CA THR A 880 31.63 -28.58 19.18
C THR A 880 31.60 -28.37 17.67
N LYS A 881 31.05 -29.31 16.90
CA LYS A 881 30.93 -29.19 15.44
C LYS A 881 29.66 -28.46 14.97
N VAL A 882 28.78 -28.07 15.89
CA VAL A 882 27.64 -27.19 15.65
C VAL A 882 27.94 -25.92 16.44
N THR A 883 27.85 -24.76 15.78
CA THR A 883 28.26 -23.48 16.38
C THR A 883 27.07 -22.73 16.95
N VAL A 884 27.31 -21.95 18.00
CA VAL A 884 26.32 -21.03 18.59
C VAL A 884 26.89 -19.62 18.60
N TYR A 885 26.07 -18.65 18.22
CA TYR A 885 26.38 -17.24 18.23
C TYR A 885 25.40 -16.52 19.17
N VAL A 886 25.89 -15.49 19.86
CA VAL A 886 25.07 -14.54 20.63
C VAL A 886 25.38 -13.15 20.11
N ASN A 887 24.37 -12.41 19.66
CA ASN A 887 24.52 -11.13 18.96
C ASN A 887 25.52 -11.22 17.78
N GLY A 888 25.48 -12.33 17.04
CA GLY A 888 26.38 -12.61 15.91
C GLY A 888 27.82 -13.02 16.28
N VAL A 889 28.22 -12.94 17.56
CA VAL A 889 29.55 -13.36 18.03
C VAL A 889 29.55 -14.85 18.34
N LEU A 890 30.51 -15.60 17.78
CA LEU A 890 30.70 -17.03 18.06
C LEU A 890 31.04 -17.25 19.55
N VAL A 891 30.15 -17.94 20.28
CA VAL A 891 30.33 -18.23 21.72
C VAL A 891 30.56 -19.70 22.03
N TRP A 892 30.23 -20.61 21.10
CA TRP A 892 30.46 -22.05 21.25
C TRP A 892 30.68 -22.75 19.90
N GLY A 893 31.50 -23.79 19.94
CA GLY A 893 31.83 -24.64 18.80
C GLY A 893 32.97 -24.10 17.92
N THR A 894 33.21 -24.81 16.83
CA THR A 894 34.25 -24.55 15.83
C THR A 894 33.62 -24.58 14.44
N GLU A 895 34.00 -23.64 13.58
CA GLU A 895 33.54 -23.59 12.18
C GLU A 895 34.38 -24.52 11.27
N PRO A 896 33.89 -24.92 10.08
CA PRO A 896 34.63 -25.77 9.16
C PRO A 896 35.97 -25.16 8.70
N SER A 897 37.08 -25.87 8.94
CA SER A 897 38.43 -25.36 8.64
C SER A 897 38.60 -25.02 7.16
N GLY A 898 38.67 -23.72 6.86
CA GLY A 898 38.56 -23.15 5.52
C GLY A 898 37.73 -21.86 5.53
N THR A 899 36.76 -21.77 6.45
CA THR A 899 36.09 -20.51 6.77
C THR A 899 37.02 -19.60 7.57
N SER A 900 37.66 -18.64 6.89
CA SER A 900 38.11 -17.42 7.55
C SER A 900 36.96 -16.42 7.48
N PRO A 901 36.54 -15.77 8.59
CA PRO A 901 35.93 -14.45 8.45
C PRO A 901 36.94 -13.56 7.71
N SER A 902 36.50 -12.84 6.69
CA SER A 902 37.36 -11.92 5.94
C SER A 902 37.46 -10.60 6.70
N PRO A 903 38.64 -10.19 7.22
CA PRO A 903 38.78 -8.91 7.90
C PRO A 903 38.97 -7.80 6.88
N THR A 904 37.90 -7.06 6.56
CA THR A 904 38.00 -5.81 5.80
C THR A 904 38.91 -4.83 6.57
N PRO A 905 39.94 -4.25 5.94
CA PRO A 905 41.04 -3.61 6.67
C PRO A 905 40.64 -2.30 7.35
N SER A 906 41.09 -2.13 8.61
CA SER A 906 40.84 -0.95 9.43
C SER A 906 41.89 0.16 9.20
N PRO A 907 41.48 1.44 9.07
CA PRO A 907 42.39 2.58 9.16
C PRO A 907 42.80 2.85 10.63
N SER A 908 44.08 3.08 10.84
CA SER A 908 44.69 3.24 12.17
C SER A 908 45.00 4.72 12.50
N PRO A 909 44.98 5.17 13.77
CA PRO A 909 44.04 4.78 14.83
C PRO A 909 43.45 6.01 15.59
N SER A 910 42.25 5.86 16.14
CA SER A 910 41.69 6.72 17.20
C SER A 910 40.70 5.90 18.05
N PRO A 911 40.37 6.35 19.29
CA PRO A 911 40.04 5.42 20.37
C PRO A 911 38.71 4.69 20.20
N SER A 912 38.62 3.52 20.85
CA SER A 912 37.48 2.64 20.82
C SER A 912 36.19 3.30 21.32
N PRO A 913 35.04 3.10 20.65
CA PRO A 913 33.77 2.92 21.35
C PRO A 913 33.87 1.56 22.09
N SER A 914 33.76 1.46 23.42
CA SER A 914 32.50 1.56 24.18
C SER A 914 31.28 1.19 23.35
N GLY A 915 30.66 0.04 23.60
CA GLY A 915 29.27 -0.16 23.16
C GLY A 915 28.44 1.04 23.63
N ASP A 916 27.51 1.52 22.81
CA ASP A 916 26.99 2.87 23.02
C ASP A 916 26.30 2.99 24.38
N VAL A 917 26.72 4.00 25.12
CA VAL A 917 26.25 4.36 26.47
C VAL A 917 25.98 5.85 26.56
N THR A 918 25.98 6.54 25.42
CA THR A 918 25.63 7.95 25.32
C THR A 918 24.16 8.03 24.98
N PRO A 919 23.30 8.58 25.86
CA PRO A 919 21.91 8.79 25.49
C PRO A 919 21.80 9.89 24.43
N PRO A 920 20.84 9.80 23.49
CA PRO A 920 20.53 10.87 22.57
C PRO A 920 20.34 12.23 23.24
N SER A 921 20.55 13.31 22.49
CA SER A 921 20.23 14.66 22.95
C SER A 921 18.77 14.74 23.40
N VAL A 922 18.48 15.45 24.49
CA VAL A 922 17.10 15.69 24.96
C VAL A 922 16.26 16.33 23.83
N PRO A 923 15.06 15.80 23.50
CA PRO A 923 14.16 16.41 22.53
C PRO A 923 13.86 17.87 22.89
N THR A 924 14.21 18.79 21.97
CA THR A 924 13.98 20.23 22.16
C THR A 924 12.76 20.70 21.39
N GLY A 925 12.21 21.86 21.75
CA GLY A 925 11.11 22.46 21.00
C GLY A 925 9.82 21.64 21.01
N LEU A 926 9.59 20.80 22.03
CA LEU A 926 8.30 20.15 22.24
C LEU A 926 7.22 21.23 22.32
N VAL A 927 6.21 21.13 21.46
CA VAL A 927 5.07 22.04 21.36
C VAL A 927 3.78 21.28 21.10
N VAL A 928 2.67 21.87 21.55
CA VAL A 928 1.32 21.41 21.24
C VAL A 928 0.92 21.97 19.88
N THR A 929 0.67 21.11 18.90
CA THR A 929 0.33 21.48 17.52
C THR A 929 -1.17 21.48 17.24
N GLY A 930 -1.97 20.80 18.07
CA GLY A 930 -3.42 20.74 17.95
C GLY A 930 -4.07 20.24 19.24
N VAL A 931 -5.31 20.64 19.49
CA VAL A 931 -6.10 20.21 20.65
C VAL A 931 -7.57 20.11 20.25
N SER A 932 -8.24 19.03 20.66
CA SER A 932 -9.68 18.83 20.48
C SER A 932 -10.36 18.54 21.81
N GLY A 933 -11.63 18.10 21.79
CA GLY A 933 -12.33 17.63 22.98
C GLY A 933 -11.80 16.29 23.52
N SER A 934 -11.06 15.52 22.71
CA SER A 934 -10.60 14.17 23.07
C SER A 934 -9.20 13.82 22.56
N SER A 935 -8.43 14.80 22.08
CA SER A 935 -7.05 14.60 21.61
C SER A 935 -6.14 15.81 21.79
N VAL A 936 -4.84 15.54 21.84
CA VAL A 936 -3.74 16.53 21.86
C VAL A 936 -2.66 16.07 20.88
N SER A 937 -2.36 16.91 19.89
CA SER A 937 -1.26 16.72 18.94
C SER A 937 -0.01 17.46 19.41
N LEU A 938 1.14 16.82 19.21
CA LEU A 938 2.46 17.24 19.64
C LEU A 938 3.45 17.19 18.48
N ALA A 939 4.44 18.07 18.49
CA ALA A 939 5.65 17.96 17.67
C ALA A 939 6.87 18.46 18.45
N TRP A 940 8.06 17.99 18.06
CA TRP A 940 9.35 18.40 18.63
C TRP A 940 10.44 18.43 17.56
N ASN A 941 11.59 19.00 17.89
CA ASN A 941 12.79 18.93 17.05
C ASN A 941 13.41 17.53 17.13
N ALA A 942 13.95 17.04 16.02
CA ALA A 942 14.73 15.81 16.00
C ALA A 942 15.90 15.87 17.00
N SER A 943 16.09 14.76 17.72
CA SER A 943 17.26 14.57 18.57
C SER A 943 18.43 14.05 17.75
N THR A 944 19.63 14.44 18.14
CA THR A 944 20.88 13.94 17.56
C THR A 944 21.54 12.97 18.54
N ASP A 945 22.18 11.95 17.99
CA ASP A 945 22.90 10.92 18.70
C ASP A 945 24.22 10.60 17.97
N ASN A 946 25.19 9.97 18.62
CA ASN A 946 26.46 9.60 17.98
C ASN A 946 26.43 8.33 17.13
N VAL A 947 25.38 7.50 17.24
CA VAL A 947 25.09 6.40 16.30
C VAL A 947 23.76 6.64 15.58
N GLY A 948 22.68 6.93 16.32
CA GLY A 948 21.38 7.27 15.73
C GLY A 948 20.19 7.04 16.65
N VAL A 949 19.21 7.95 16.58
CA VAL A 949 17.94 7.83 17.32
C VAL A 949 17.01 6.84 16.61
N ALA A 950 16.56 5.81 17.34
CA ALA A 950 15.63 4.80 16.84
C ALA A 950 14.16 5.21 17.01
N HIS A 951 13.79 5.78 18.15
CA HIS A 951 12.41 6.25 18.42
C HIS A 951 12.34 7.28 19.55
N TYR A 952 11.13 7.78 19.83
CA TYR A 952 10.84 8.75 20.89
C TYR A 952 9.78 8.22 21.85
N ASN A 953 10.09 8.17 23.15
CA ASN A 953 9.14 7.85 24.20
C ASN A 953 8.32 9.09 24.58
N VAL A 954 7.02 9.09 24.32
CA VAL A 954 6.09 10.18 24.64
C VAL A 954 5.31 9.85 25.92
N TYR A 955 5.40 10.71 26.94
CA TYR A 955 4.77 10.52 28.23
C TYR A 955 3.64 11.54 28.48
N ARG A 956 2.46 11.07 28.90
CA ARG A 956 1.34 11.87 29.42
C ARG A 956 1.30 11.78 30.94
N ASN A 957 1.41 12.90 31.64
CA ASN A 957 1.41 12.99 33.10
C ASN A 957 2.42 12.03 33.77
N GLY A 958 3.54 11.74 33.10
CA GLY A 958 4.58 10.80 33.54
C GLY A 958 4.38 9.33 33.12
N VAL A 959 3.25 8.98 32.49
CA VAL A 959 2.97 7.62 31.97
C VAL A 959 3.24 7.57 30.47
N LEU A 960 3.95 6.55 29.98
CA LEU A 960 4.21 6.36 28.56
C LEU A 960 2.89 6.15 27.79
N VAL A 961 2.70 6.85 26.67
CA VAL A 961 1.49 6.78 25.83
C VAL A 961 1.77 6.54 24.34
N GLY A 962 3.03 6.61 23.90
CA GLY A 962 3.40 6.30 22.52
C GLY A 962 4.91 6.26 22.30
N GLN A 963 5.32 5.54 21.25
CA GLN A 963 6.73 5.37 20.87
C GLN A 963 6.99 5.65 19.36
N PRO A 964 6.61 6.82 18.81
CA PRO A 964 6.82 7.13 17.40
C PRO A 964 8.31 7.19 17.00
N THR A 965 8.61 6.77 15.78
CA THR A 965 9.91 6.94 15.11
C THR A 965 10.09 8.34 14.52
N VAL A 966 8.98 9.05 14.28
CA VAL A 966 8.93 10.44 13.79
C VAL A 966 8.79 11.46 14.93
N THR A 967 9.09 12.73 14.67
CA THR A 967 9.13 13.78 15.71
C THR A 967 7.77 14.44 16.00
N SER A 968 6.70 13.66 15.92
CA SER A 968 5.34 14.09 16.20
C SER A 968 4.48 12.94 16.74
N PHE A 969 3.43 13.28 17.49
CA PHE A 969 2.49 12.33 18.06
C PHE A 969 1.11 12.96 18.21
N THR A 970 0.04 12.18 18.10
CA THR A 970 -1.31 12.62 18.51
C THR A 970 -1.88 11.66 19.51
N ASP A 971 -2.00 12.14 20.74
CA ASP A 971 -2.63 11.41 21.84
C ASP A 971 -4.15 11.57 21.76
N THR A 972 -4.89 10.48 21.98
CA THR A 972 -6.35 10.41 21.76
C THR A 972 -7.06 9.71 22.92
N GLY A 973 -8.40 9.66 22.91
CA GLY A 973 -9.19 9.10 24.00
C GLY A 973 -9.19 9.95 25.28
N LEU A 974 -8.81 11.22 25.18
CA LEU A 974 -8.73 12.14 26.32
C LEU A 974 -10.12 12.59 26.78
N ALA A 975 -10.24 12.94 28.06
CA ALA A 975 -11.44 13.59 28.59
C ALA A 975 -11.46 15.08 28.22
N ALA A 976 -12.64 15.63 27.91
CA ALA A 976 -12.80 17.05 27.57
C ALA A 976 -12.57 17.97 28.78
N GLY A 977 -12.14 19.22 28.54
CA GLY A 977 -11.89 20.22 29.58
C GLY A 977 -10.74 19.88 30.53
N THR A 978 -9.93 18.87 30.22
CA THR A 978 -8.94 18.27 31.13
C THR A 978 -7.52 18.64 30.70
N ALA A 979 -6.69 19.01 31.69
CA ALA A 979 -5.30 19.37 31.47
C ALA A 979 -4.38 18.13 31.49
N TYR A 980 -3.54 18.00 30.47
CA TYR A 980 -2.58 16.93 30.27
C TYR A 980 -1.20 17.52 30.01
N THR A 981 -0.19 17.03 30.73
CA THR A 981 1.20 17.50 30.62
C THR A 981 2.06 16.44 29.96
N TYR A 982 2.80 16.83 28.92
CA TYR A 982 3.56 15.95 28.06
C TYR A 982 5.05 16.22 28.13
N THR A 983 5.85 15.15 28.15
CA THR A 983 7.30 15.16 27.94
C THR A 983 7.68 14.11 26.92
N VAL A 984 8.80 14.30 26.23
CA VAL A 984 9.33 13.34 25.24
C VAL A 984 10.80 13.06 25.53
N ALA A 985 11.21 11.80 25.49
CA ALA A 985 12.61 11.38 25.51
C ALA A 985 12.96 10.67 24.20
N ALA A 986 14.20 10.79 23.72
CA ALA A 986 14.70 10.06 22.56
C ALA A 986 15.42 8.78 23.00
N VAL A 987 15.35 7.73 22.18
CA VAL A 987 15.98 6.43 22.43
C VAL A 987 16.80 6.02 21.22
N ASP A 988 18.04 5.58 21.43
CA ASP A 988 18.92 5.08 20.36
C ASP A 988 18.68 3.60 20.02
N ALA A 989 19.50 3.04 19.12
CA ALA A 989 19.49 1.62 18.78
C ALA A 989 20.15 0.70 19.84
N ALA A 990 20.79 1.25 20.87
CA ALA A 990 21.40 0.51 21.99
C ALA A 990 20.50 0.45 23.25
N GLY A 991 19.41 1.22 23.26
CA GLY A 991 18.47 1.35 24.37
C GLY A 991 18.75 2.52 25.32
N ASN A 992 19.76 3.36 25.06
CA ASN A 992 20.00 4.55 25.87
C ASN A 992 18.88 5.57 25.66
N THR A 993 18.26 6.00 26.76
CA THR A 993 17.14 6.94 26.75
C THR A 993 17.58 8.30 27.26
N SER A 994 17.31 9.37 26.50
CA SER A 994 17.61 10.75 26.89
C SER A 994 16.89 11.14 28.18
N ALA A 995 17.35 12.20 28.86
CA ALA A 995 16.47 12.87 29.81
C ALA A 995 15.20 13.38 29.07
N PRO A 996 14.03 13.45 29.72
CA PRO A 996 12.83 13.97 29.09
C PRO A 996 12.93 15.47 28.77
N SER A 997 12.23 15.89 27.72
CA SER A 997 12.10 17.28 27.31
C SER A 997 11.52 18.18 28.40
N THR A 998 11.63 19.50 28.21
CA THR A 998 10.81 20.46 28.96
C THR A 998 9.32 20.11 28.77
N PRO A 999 8.51 20.05 29.84
CA PRO A 999 7.10 19.67 29.74
C PRO A 999 6.24 20.75 29.07
N VAL A 1000 5.24 20.32 28.30
CA VAL A 1000 4.16 21.20 27.79
C VAL A 1000 2.81 20.73 28.31
N THR A 1001 1.93 21.66 28.70
CA THR A 1001 0.58 21.34 29.17
C THR A 1001 -0.45 21.78 28.13
N ALA A 1002 -1.30 20.86 27.69
CA ALA A 1002 -2.47 21.12 26.86
C ALA A 1002 -3.76 20.92 27.68
N THR A 1003 -4.82 21.66 27.39
CA THR A 1003 -6.14 21.43 27.99
C THR A 1003 -7.16 21.20 26.89
N THR A 1004 -7.75 20.00 26.86
CA THR A 1004 -8.75 19.61 25.85
C THR A 1004 -9.97 20.54 25.87
N THR A 1005 -10.58 20.77 24.71
CA THR A 1005 -11.67 21.74 24.58
C THR A 1005 -12.96 21.21 25.22
N SER A 1006 -13.48 21.90 26.23
CA SER A 1006 -14.80 21.59 26.81
C SER A 1006 -15.91 21.71 25.75
N PRO A 1007 -16.95 20.84 25.79
CA PRO A 1007 -18.10 20.98 24.89
C PRO A 1007 -18.85 22.29 25.18
N SER A 1008 -19.00 23.14 24.17
CA SER A 1008 -19.80 24.37 24.25
C SER A 1008 -21.31 24.03 24.19
N PRO A 1009 -22.16 24.63 25.03
CA PRO A 1009 -23.60 24.40 24.96
C PRO A 1009 -24.19 24.93 23.64
N SER A 1010 -24.93 24.08 22.93
CA SER A 1010 -25.53 24.41 21.64
C SER A 1010 -26.77 25.32 21.80
N PRO A 1011 -26.95 26.36 20.95
CA PRO A 1011 -28.10 27.26 21.05
C PRO A 1011 -29.41 26.60 20.61
N SER A 1012 -30.47 26.82 21.39
CA SER A 1012 -31.82 26.32 21.07
C SER A 1012 -32.44 27.07 19.88
N LEU A 1013 -33.00 26.33 18.93
CA LEU A 1013 -33.72 26.87 17.77
C LEU A 1013 -35.20 27.08 18.09
N SER A 1014 -35.77 28.20 17.62
CA SER A 1014 -37.22 28.47 17.60
C SER A 1014 -37.71 28.63 16.15
N PRO A 1015 -38.95 28.22 15.81
CA PRO A 1015 -39.38 28.01 14.42
C PRO A 1015 -39.89 29.26 13.69
N PHE A 1016 -39.88 29.19 12.36
CA PHE A 1016 -40.33 30.24 11.42
C PHE A 1016 -41.87 30.30 11.24
N PRO A 1017 -42.44 31.48 10.93
CA PRO A 1017 -43.76 31.65 10.32
C PRO A 1017 -43.70 31.71 8.77
N SER A 1018 -44.86 31.67 8.11
CA SER A 1018 -45.04 31.67 6.63
C SER A 1018 -46.07 32.77 6.19
N PRO A 1019 -46.47 32.97 4.90
CA PRO A 1019 -45.83 34.04 4.11
C PRO A 1019 -46.77 35.04 3.34
N SER A 1020 -46.25 36.26 3.08
CA SER A 1020 -46.67 37.23 2.03
C SER A 1020 -48.10 37.87 2.12
N PRO A 1021 -48.50 38.90 1.30
CA PRO A 1021 -47.81 39.56 0.15
C PRO A 1021 -47.85 41.13 0.04
N SER A 1022 -46.91 41.72 -0.73
CA SER A 1022 -47.01 42.93 -1.63
C SER A 1022 -47.48 44.34 -1.12
N PRO A 1023 -47.26 45.46 -1.87
CA PRO A 1023 -46.09 45.86 -2.70
C PRO A 1023 -45.69 47.39 -2.68
N SER A 1024 -44.42 47.71 -2.97
CA SER A 1024 -43.90 49.03 -3.48
C SER A 1024 -43.99 50.31 -2.61
N PRO A 1025 -43.29 51.43 -2.94
CA PRO A 1025 -42.19 51.66 -3.90
C PRO A 1025 -40.89 52.25 -3.26
N SER A 1026 -39.88 52.59 -4.08
CA SER A 1026 -38.56 53.17 -3.68
C SER A 1026 -38.54 54.71 -3.68
N PRO A 1027 -37.57 55.38 -3.00
CA PRO A 1027 -36.35 55.80 -3.72
C PRO A 1027 -35.00 55.59 -2.97
N SER A 1028 -33.90 55.75 -3.73
CA SER A 1028 -32.47 55.55 -3.37
C SER A 1028 -31.79 56.83 -2.82
N PRO A 1029 -30.48 56.85 -2.43
CA PRO A 1029 -29.46 55.77 -2.34
C PRO A 1029 -28.58 55.81 -1.04
N THR A 1030 -27.43 55.10 -1.06
CA THR A 1030 -26.23 55.21 -0.18
C THR A 1030 -26.24 54.43 1.16
N PRO A 1031 -25.12 53.81 1.58
CA PRO A 1031 -24.30 52.84 0.86
C PRO A 1031 -24.37 51.43 1.52
N SER A 1032 -23.98 50.37 0.80
CA SER A 1032 -24.03 49.00 1.33
C SER A 1032 -23.01 48.74 2.46
N PRO A 1033 -23.37 47.99 3.53
CA PRO A 1033 -22.39 47.35 4.38
C PRO A 1033 -21.65 46.24 3.60
N SER A 1034 -20.34 46.12 3.80
CA SER A 1034 -19.48 45.16 3.10
C SER A 1034 -19.71 43.71 3.53
N SER A 1035 -19.56 42.78 2.59
CA SER A 1035 -19.75 41.33 2.79
C SER A 1035 -18.72 40.70 3.75
N SER A 1036 -19.12 40.44 5.00
CA SER A 1036 -18.39 39.55 5.92
C SER A 1036 -18.64 38.07 5.58
N GLY A 1037 -18.06 37.59 4.47
CA GLY A 1037 -18.37 36.28 3.89
C GLY A 1037 -17.25 35.22 3.96
N VAL A 1038 -15.99 35.66 3.87
CA VAL A 1038 -14.78 34.81 3.87
C VAL A 1038 -13.60 35.62 4.40
N GLY A 1039 -12.55 34.97 4.91
CA GLY A 1039 -11.33 35.66 5.34
C GLY A 1039 -10.25 34.71 5.87
N CYS A 1040 -8.99 35.07 5.71
CA CYS A 1040 -7.87 34.34 6.29
C CYS A 1040 -6.79 35.26 6.85
N ARG A 1041 -5.93 34.70 7.69
CA ARG A 1041 -4.72 35.31 8.23
C ARG A 1041 -3.56 34.37 8.01
N ALA A 1042 -2.45 34.89 7.49
CA ALA A 1042 -1.19 34.15 7.42
C ALA A 1042 -0.26 34.55 8.58
N THR A 1043 0.58 33.63 9.05
CA THR A 1043 1.72 33.91 9.93
C THR A 1043 2.97 33.23 9.41
N TYR A 1044 4.06 33.99 9.35
CA TYR A 1044 5.35 33.56 8.83
C TYR A 1044 6.32 33.33 9.99
N VAL A 1045 7.03 32.20 10.00
CA VAL A 1045 8.06 31.86 10.99
C VAL A 1045 9.29 31.33 10.25
N VAL A 1046 10.48 31.83 10.59
CA VAL A 1046 11.76 31.19 10.20
C VAL A 1046 12.04 30.10 11.22
N ASN A 1047 12.10 28.84 10.78
CA ASN A 1047 12.32 27.68 11.66
C ASN A 1047 13.80 27.45 11.95
N SER A 1048 14.65 27.68 10.96
CA SER A 1048 16.10 27.51 11.02
C SER A 1048 16.74 28.51 10.05
N ASP A 1049 17.83 29.14 10.45
CA ASP A 1049 18.61 30.06 9.63
C ASP A 1049 20.11 29.77 9.85
N TRP A 1050 20.82 29.53 8.76
CA TRP A 1050 22.24 29.15 8.75
C TRP A 1050 23.13 30.20 8.06
N GLY A 1051 22.67 31.46 7.96
CA GLY A 1051 23.48 32.61 7.56
C GLY A 1051 23.72 32.78 6.05
N SER A 1052 23.56 31.71 5.27
CA SER A 1052 23.51 31.72 3.79
C SER A 1052 22.16 31.28 3.22
N GLY A 1053 21.29 30.76 4.09
CA GLY A 1053 19.94 30.33 3.77
C GLY A 1053 19.14 30.01 5.03
N PHE A 1054 17.86 29.74 4.85
CA PHE A 1054 16.93 29.47 5.93
C PHE A 1054 15.76 28.60 5.47
N THR A 1055 15.11 27.96 6.44
CA THR A 1055 13.82 27.29 6.33
C THR A 1055 12.73 28.16 6.94
N ALA A 1056 11.61 28.37 6.26
CA ALA A 1056 10.46 29.08 6.81
C ALA A 1056 9.15 28.30 6.63
N THR A 1057 8.26 28.43 7.61
CA THR A 1057 6.90 27.89 7.64
C THR A 1057 5.92 29.05 7.62
N VAL A 1058 4.85 28.89 6.85
CA VAL A 1058 3.72 29.81 6.81
C VAL A 1058 2.45 29.05 7.19
N THR A 1059 1.84 29.47 8.29
CA THR A 1059 0.52 28.99 8.72
C THR A 1059 -0.56 29.86 8.09
N VAL A 1060 -1.60 29.24 7.53
CA VAL A 1060 -2.77 29.90 6.95
C VAL A 1060 -3.99 29.53 7.79
N THR A 1061 -4.55 30.50 8.51
CA THR A 1061 -5.73 30.33 9.38
C THR A 1061 -6.96 30.90 8.69
N ASN A 1062 -8.07 30.14 8.66
CA ASN A 1062 -9.36 30.67 8.24
C ASN A 1062 -9.98 31.47 9.39
N THR A 1063 -10.17 32.77 9.16
CA THR A 1063 -10.78 33.71 10.13
C THR A 1063 -12.23 34.06 9.78
N GLY A 1064 -12.76 33.52 8.68
CA GLY A 1064 -14.16 33.63 8.28
C GLY A 1064 -15.07 32.60 8.96
N SER A 1065 -16.39 32.76 8.76
CA SER A 1065 -17.43 31.89 9.32
C SER A 1065 -17.90 30.78 8.35
N ARG A 1066 -17.13 30.51 7.30
CA ARG A 1066 -17.37 29.48 6.27
C ARG A 1066 -16.03 28.84 5.91
N ALA A 1067 -16.02 27.58 5.49
CA ALA A 1067 -14.83 26.95 4.95
C ALA A 1067 -14.29 27.73 3.73
N THR A 1068 -12.96 27.70 3.53
CA THR A 1068 -12.32 28.25 2.33
C THR A 1068 -12.50 27.31 1.14
N ASN A 1069 -12.59 27.84 -0.08
CA ASN A 1069 -12.56 27.01 -1.30
C ASN A 1069 -11.16 27.03 -1.96
N GLY A 1070 -10.35 28.03 -1.60
CA GLY A 1070 -8.92 28.13 -1.85
C GLY A 1070 -8.32 29.29 -1.07
N TRP A 1071 -6.99 29.39 -1.02
CA TRP A 1071 -6.28 30.50 -0.39
C TRP A 1071 -5.01 30.88 -1.16
N THR A 1072 -4.66 32.14 -1.04
CA THR A 1072 -3.43 32.74 -1.57
C THR A 1072 -2.79 33.57 -0.47
N VAL A 1073 -1.50 33.36 -0.26
CA VAL A 1073 -0.65 34.16 0.63
C VAL A 1073 0.37 34.91 -0.20
N ALA A 1074 0.54 36.21 0.06
CA ALA A 1074 1.53 37.05 -0.62
C ALA A 1074 2.42 37.77 0.40
N TRP A 1075 3.69 37.97 0.04
CA TRP A 1075 4.62 38.81 0.80
C TRP A 1075 5.70 39.41 -0.09
N SER A 1076 6.50 40.32 0.47
CA SER A 1076 7.75 40.77 -0.15
C SER A 1076 8.90 40.67 0.83
N PHE A 1077 10.01 40.07 0.40
CA PHE A 1077 11.23 40.01 1.19
C PHE A 1077 11.91 41.38 1.31
N GLY A 1078 12.57 41.65 2.44
CA GLY A 1078 13.31 42.89 2.64
C GLY A 1078 14.65 42.95 1.89
N GLY A 1079 15.41 41.85 1.89
CA GLY A 1079 16.78 41.76 1.37
C GLY A 1079 16.85 41.20 -0.05
N ASN A 1080 17.69 40.18 -0.24
CA ASN A 1080 17.94 39.45 -1.50
C ASN A 1080 17.53 37.97 -1.41
N GLN A 1081 16.64 37.63 -0.48
CA GLN A 1081 16.11 36.28 -0.27
C GLN A 1081 15.57 35.69 -1.58
N THR A 1082 16.00 34.47 -1.91
CA THR A 1082 15.59 33.73 -3.11
C THR A 1082 15.14 32.33 -2.71
N VAL A 1083 13.86 32.00 -2.90
CA VAL A 1083 13.31 30.67 -2.60
C VAL A 1083 13.92 29.62 -3.53
N THR A 1084 14.35 28.50 -2.96
CA THR A 1084 15.00 27.39 -3.68
C THR A 1084 14.12 26.16 -3.81
N ASN A 1085 13.24 25.88 -2.83
CA ASN A 1085 12.17 24.88 -2.93
C ASN A 1085 11.02 25.20 -1.97
N SER A 1086 9.85 24.59 -2.17
CA SER A 1086 8.67 24.72 -1.32
C SER A 1086 7.84 23.43 -1.27
N TRP A 1087 7.11 23.22 -0.18
CA TRP A 1087 6.19 22.08 0.01
C TRP A 1087 4.85 22.56 0.55
N ASN A 1088 3.80 21.77 0.28
CA ASN A 1088 2.39 22.03 0.63
C ASN A 1088 1.79 23.31 0.02
N THR A 1089 2.44 23.90 -0.99
CA THR A 1089 1.97 25.08 -1.73
C THR A 1089 2.53 25.09 -3.15
N VAL A 1090 1.86 25.78 -4.08
CA VAL A 1090 2.49 26.27 -5.32
C VAL A 1090 3.02 27.68 -5.04
N LEU A 1091 4.34 27.85 -5.01
CA LEU A 1091 5.01 29.12 -4.71
C LEU A 1091 5.65 29.70 -5.96
N THR A 1092 5.44 31.00 -6.19
CA THR A 1092 6.08 31.78 -7.27
C THR A 1092 6.79 33.00 -6.69
N GLN A 1093 8.01 33.27 -7.14
CA GLN A 1093 8.78 34.47 -6.77
C GLN A 1093 9.09 35.31 -8.00
N SER A 1094 8.88 36.63 -7.91
CA SER A 1094 9.26 37.61 -8.92
C SER A 1094 9.96 38.80 -8.25
N GLY A 1095 11.27 38.91 -8.47
CA GLY A 1095 12.12 39.84 -7.74
C GLY A 1095 12.06 39.57 -6.24
N LYS A 1096 11.57 40.54 -5.46
CA LYS A 1096 11.37 40.39 -4.00
C LYS A 1096 9.99 39.89 -3.59
N SER A 1097 9.02 39.88 -4.51
CA SER A 1097 7.64 39.49 -4.20
C SER A 1097 7.44 38.00 -4.36
N VAL A 1098 6.71 37.39 -3.43
CA VAL A 1098 6.38 35.97 -3.42
C VAL A 1098 4.87 35.80 -3.25
N THR A 1099 4.30 34.88 -4.02
CA THR A 1099 2.90 34.46 -3.94
C THR A 1099 2.84 32.94 -3.83
N ALA A 1100 2.11 32.44 -2.84
CA ALA A 1100 1.98 31.02 -2.51
C ALA A 1100 0.49 30.65 -2.44
N THR A 1101 0.06 29.65 -3.21
CA THR A 1101 -1.35 29.19 -3.25
C THR A 1101 -1.50 27.77 -2.72
N ASN A 1102 -2.72 27.41 -2.33
CA ASN A 1102 -3.05 26.05 -1.91
C ASN A 1102 -2.72 24.99 -2.98
N LEU A 1103 -2.56 23.74 -2.53
CA LEU A 1103 -2.70 22.54 -3.34
C LEU A 1103 -4.15 22.02 -3.25
N SER A 1104 -4.48 20.90 -3.90
CA SER A 1104 -5.82 20.33 -3.92
C SER A 1104 -6.27 19.79 -2.55
N TYR A 1105 -5.36 19.23 -1.75
CA TYR A 1105 -5.70 18.61 -0.46
C TYR A 1105 -5.79 19.59 0.72
N ASN A 1106 -5.30 20.84 0.57
CA ASN A 1106 -5.29 21.84 1.64
C ASN A 1106 -6.01 23.15 1.27
N ASN A 1107 -6.82 23.16 0.20
CA ASN A 1107 -7.64 24.29 -0.20
C ASN A 1107 -8.80 24.59 0.77
N VAL A 1108 -9.37 23.54 1.39
CA VAL A 1108 -10.47 23.63 2.35
C VAL A 1108 -9.94 23.69 3.78
N ILE A 1109 -9.97 24.89 4.35
CA ILE A 1109 -9.72 25.16 5.76
C ILE A 1109 -11.08 25.48 6.40
N GLN A 1110 -11.50 24.70 7.40
CA GLN A 1110 -12.75 24.96 8.14
C GLN A 1110 -12.64 26.24 9.01
N PRO A 1111 -13.75 26.89 9.41
CA PRO A 1111 -13.74 28.08 10.26
C PRO A 1111 -12.88 27.90 11.52
N GLY A 1112 -11.93 28.82 11.76
CA GLY A 1112 -11.00 28.76 12.89
C GLY A 1112 -9.87 27.74 12.77
N GLN A 1113 -9.90 26.84 11.78
CA GLN A 1113 -8.81 25.90 11.52
C GLN A 1113 -7.65 26.56 10.76
N SER A 1114 -6.54 25.85 10.65
CA SER A 1114 -5.37 26.28 9.89
C SER A 1114 -4.76 25.15 9.06
N THR A 1115 -4.01 25.50 8.01
CA THR A 1115 -3.06 24.62 7.33
C THR A 1115 -1.66 25.25 7.33
N THR A 1116 -0.64 24.49 6.96
CA THR A 1116 0.76 24.94 6.92
C THR A 1116 1.45 24.56 5.61
N PHE A 1117 2.26 25.47 5.10
CA PHE A 1117 3.22 25.23 4.04
C PHE A 1117 4.60 25.72 4.43
N GLY A 1118 5.64 25.26 3.73
CA GLY A 1118 7.01 25.66 4.03
C GLY A 1118 7.87 25.78 2.79
N PHE A 1119 9.03 26.42 2.95
CA PHE A 1119 10.00 26.62 1.89
C PHE A 1119 11.41 26.83 2.45
N ASN A 1120 12.42 26.55 1.62
CA ASN A 1120 13.79 26.99 1.86
C ASN A 1120 14.16 28.15 0.94
N ALA A 1121 15.02 29.04 1.41
CA ALA A 1121 15.53 30.16 0.61
C ALA A 1121 16.99 30.47 0.96
N THR A 1122 17.73 31.02 -0.01
CA THR A 1122 19.10 31.53 0.17
C THR A 1122 19.10 33.05 0.27
N TYR A 1123 20.09 33.63 0.96
CA TYR A 1123 20.25 35.09 1.10
C TYR A 1123 21.69 35.46 1.46
N THR A 1124 22.02 36.74 1.47
CA THR A 1124 23.25 37.25 2.11
C THR A 1124 22.99 38.51 2.93
N GLY A 1125 23.72 38.69 4.03
CA GLY A 1125 23.56 39.85 4.92
C GLY A 1125 22.58 39.56 6.07
N THR A 1126 21.39 40.17 6.04
CA THR A 1126 20.39 40.06 7.13
C THR A 1126 19.07 39.46 6.66
N ASN A 1127 18.56 38.48 7.41
CA ASN A 1127 17.24 37.91 7.17
C ASN A 1127 16.20 38.55 8.10
N THR A 1128 15.26 39.29 7.52
CA THR A 1128 14.16 39.92 8.25
C THR A 1128 12.85 39.25 7.84
N PRO A 1129 12.13 38.56 8.75
CA PRO A 1129 10.85 37.92 8.43
C PRO A 1129 9.84 38.94 7.86
N PRO A 1130 9.24 38.65 6.70
CA PRO A 1130 8.22 39.51 6.10
C PRO A 1130 6.86 39.33 6.80
N THR A 1131 5.98 40.32 6.68
CA THR A 1131 4.57 40.18 7.10
C THR A 1131 3.74 39.70 5.91
N PRO A 1132 3.16 38.49 5.94
CA PRO A 1132 2.33 37.98 4.85
C PRO A 1132 0.90 38.53 4.90
N THR A 1133 0.34 38.82 3.73
CA THR A 1133 -1.11 39.03 3.54
C THR A 1133 -1.76 37.74 3.04
N CYS A 1134 -3.03 37.52 3.37
CA CYS A 1134 -3.77 36.33 2.98
C CYS A 1134 -5.13 36.71 2.38
N THR A 1135 -5.52 36.03 1.31
CA THR A 1135 -6.84 36.14 0.64
C THR A 1135 -7.42 34.76 0.35
N THR A 1136 -8.70 34.58 0.62
CA THR A 1136 -9.47 33.36 0.34
C THR A 1136 -10.32 33.52 -0.91
N ASN A 1137 -10.53 32.43 -1.64
CA ASN A 1137 -11.54 32.29 -2.69
C ASN A 1137 -12.83 31.70 -2.12
#